data_AF-A0A8J7K144-F1
#
_entry.id   AF-A0A8J7K144-F1
#
_cell.length_a   1.000
_cell.length_b   1.000
_cell.length_c   1.000
_cell.angle_alpha   90.00
_cell.angle_beta   90.00
_cell.angle_gamma   90.00
#
_symmetry.space_group_name_H-M   'P 1'
#
loop_
_entity.id
_entity.type
_entity.pdbx_description
1 polymer ?
#
loop_
_entity_poly.entity_id
_entity_poly.type
_entity_poly.pdbx_seq_one_letter_code
_entity_poly.pdbx_strand_id
1 'polypeptide(L)'
;MSETVTELLEKLERLHHSDSRDYPLALSLAESLARQAGNTALKGIACYHQGEALENMGRFREAEERLLRGMRYAERSRDGATQLLIADVLGKVYYTLGQPNTALRWWGRGLELALDQESLPSYINIYIGIGGVYMLYGMYSESLRHHLTALDYSLELDDPYLQLKLHIWLGSDYNLQSEYRKALEHLDIARPFLARLPAGSETTEVWMHSGNAWWGLGETDKAGQAYQEAMILARRYSVRWCLSPCLQGLARIRQHNGDLDGAFRLASEALETAQANAAMYQELKSLALLASIEEARGRAREALDFYEAHARLNISMAQERNSNMLEASTLRKIHRMETRMRLLKTEQERQRLQEESIRQQAEHLAEKQSLLAINQAKSEFLAMISHEIRTPLTGVIGMLRLARKQKELTATTRGQLDTGLESAELLLDIINDILDTSKMEAGKLQLETIPFDLHKVIGQVVNLLQPRAQAKGIAFVVDTRYLPQVYYLGDPVRMRQILFNLLGNAIKFTDQGQVTLTAHTDHTLVKFSIADTGIGMDEQARSHLFRKFEQADTSTTRRFGGTGLGLAISHGLIQLMQGSIGVTSAPGEGTTFRVELPLAVTETPQDSLDRGDDTPLLTHQLRVLYAEDVPTNQLLVQTLLGEMGMDIVVVDNGLQALEALARDDFDLVLMDWRMPIMDGMTAVRHLRKGGMPGITVRDPAIFTVALTANASEREQEAGSSAGLDDYLIKPLDPEALQRTLLRAISYQLGRGRSLPLLTLQRTSQSDPPPQEAWLTAIGTLGVNVSAALPRLNFNTRRYSSWLKRFFLEQKSLFEQLASHPRASQPLLERVHAMRGVAGTLGLDELFRLATTLEQALRRQDEHIQYQAIVHCFERLQEQIQSVLPDPEADTSAQCAQLQQLPQGLEGELDALRQALDSNSLRARRQLEALLQQNPQLQALLQPLADALGKLDYPGARAALQLLLANQETTS
;
A
#
# COMPACT_ATOMS: atom_id res chain seq x y z
N MET A 1 -32.48 24.99 -56.66
CA MET A 1 -31.07 25.01 -56.23
C MET A 1 -30.43 23.72 -56.71
N SER A 2 -29.19 23.75 -57.20
CA SER A 2 -28.42 22.51 -57.42
C SER A 2 -27.79 22.11 -56.10
N GLU A 3 -28.21 20.98 -55.56
CA GLU A 3 -27.64 20.40 -54.33
C GLU A 3 -26.17 20.05 -54.56
N THR A 4 -25.31 20.33 -53.59
CA THR A 4 -23.86 20.10 -53.71
C THR A 4 -23.50 18.62 -53.59
N VAL A 5 -22.29 18.27 -54.04
CA VAL A 5 -21.73 16.91 -53.92
C VAL A 5 -21.77 16.39 -52.47
N THR A 6 -21.51 17.24 -51.47
CA THR A 6 -21.55 16.88 -50.06
C THR A 6 -22.98 16.61 -49.58
N GLU A 7 -23.93 17.51 -49.89
CA GLU A 7 -25.34 17.32 -49.56
C GLU A 7 -25.93 16.06 -50.21
N LEU A 8 -25.50 15.71 -51.42
CA LEU A 8 -25.91 14.48 -52.12
C LEU A 8 -25.35 13.21 -51.44
N LEU A 9 -24.10 13.24 -50.96
CA LEU A 9 -23.51 12.12 -50.21
C LEU A 9 -24.20 11.94 -48.86
N GLU A 10 -24.35 13.02 -48.07
CA GLU A 10 -25.06 12.97 -46.79
C GLU A 10 -26.50 12.46 -46.94
N LYS A 11 -27.20 12.81 -48.04
CA LYS A 11 -28.54 12.28 -48.32
C LYS A 11 -28.55 10.80 -48.67
N LEU A 12 -27.54 10.29 -49.38
CA LEU A 12 -27.41 8.86 -49.68
C LEU A 12 -27.13 8.05 -48.40
N GLU A 13 -26.23 8.53 -47.54
CA GLU A 13 -25.94 7.93 -46.23
C GLU A 13 -27.19 7.93 -45.33
N ARG A 14 -27.86 9.09 -45.18
CA ARG A 14 -29.11 9.20 -44.39
C ARG A 14 -30.22 8.30 -44.92
N LEU A 15 -30.31 8.06 -46.24
CA LEU A 15 -31.28 7.13 -46.83
C LEU A 15 -30.91 5.66 -46.55
N HIS A 16 -29.63 5.31 -46.59
CA HIS A 16 -29.15 3.97 -46.24
C HIS A 16 -29.50 3.59 -44.78
N HIS A 17 -29.54 4.59 -43.90
CA HIS A 17 -29.97 4.48 -42.49
C HIS A 17 -31.46 4.79 -42.23
N SER A 18 -32.31 4.93 -43.26
CA SER A 18 -33.73 5.31 -43.09
C SER A 18 -34.70 4.14 -43.17
N ASP A 19 -35.74 4.14 -42.32
CA ASP A 19 -36.76 3.08 -42.21
C ASP A 19 -37.51 2.75 -43.51
N SER A 20 -37.46 3.63 -44.51
CA SER A 20 -38.11 3.45 -45.81
C SER A 20 -37.23 2.82 -46.88
N ARG A 21 -35.89 2.96 -46.79
CA ARG A 21 -34.90 2.64 -47.85
C ARG A 21 -35.45 2.87 -49.26
N ASP A 22 -35.79 4.12 -49.59
CA ASP A 22 -36.36 4.49 -50.89
C ASP A 22 -35.29 4.36 -52.01
N TYR A 23 -35.17 3.16 -52.57
CA TYR A 23 -34.21 2.86 -53.64
C TYR A 23 -34.43 3.68 -54.92
N PRO A 24 -35.67 3.96 -55.39
CA PRO A 24 -35.91 4.93 -56.46
C PRO A 24 -35.34 6.33 -56.18
N LEU A 25 -35.53 6.86 -54.96
CA LEU A 25 -34.96 8.15 -54.55
C LEU A 25 -33.43 8.09 -54.48
N ALA A 26 -32.86 7.03 -53.87
CA ALA A 26 -31.42 6.81 -53.79
C ALA A 26 -30.78 6.73 -55.19
N LEU A 27 -31.42 6.05 -56.14
CA LEU A 27 -30.97 6.02 -57.55
C LEU A 27 -30.97 7.43 -58.16
N SER A 28 -32.01 8.24 -57.94
CA SER A 28 -32.09 9.61 -58.47
C SER A 28 -31.03 10.56 -57.88
N LEU A 29 -30.67 10.35 -56.61
CA LEU A 29 -29.59 11.07 -55.93
C LEU A 29 -28.22 10.60 -56.44
N ALA A 30 -28.01 9.30 -56.63
CA ALA A 30 -26.79 8.75 -57.20
C ALA A 30 -26.59 9.15 -58.69
N GLU A 31 -27.67 9.31 -59.47
CA GLU A 31 -27.64 9.94 -60.80
C GLU A 31 -27.35 11.45 -60.77
N SER A 32 -27.73 12.13 -59.70
CA SER A 32 -27.39 13.55 -59.48
C SER A 32 -25.93 13.70 -59.09
N LEU A 33 -25.42 12.84 -58.20
CA LEU A 33 -24.01 12.74 -57.83
C LEU A 33 -23.14 12.39 -59.03
N ALA A 34 -23.53 11.40 -59.85
CA ALA A 34 -22.79 11.00 -61.05
C ALA A 34 -22.67 12.12 -62.10
N ARG A 35 -23.66 13.03 -62.17
CA ARG A 35 -23.62 14.22 -63.03
C ARG A 35 -22.70 15.32 -62.49
N GLN A 36 -22.53 15.42 -61.18
CA GLN A 36 -21.70 16.45 -60.52
C GLN A 36 -20.29 15.98 -60.17
N ALA A 37 -20.01 14.68 -60.19
CA ALA A 37 -18.75 14.11 -59.76
C ALA A 37 -17.54 14.67 -60.55
N GLY A 38 -16.78 15.58 -59.94
CA GLY A 38 -15.65 16.25 -60.58
C GLY A 38 -14.41 15.36 -60.79
N ASN A 39 -14.22 14.34 -59.97
CA ASN A 39 -13.04 13.45 -59.98
C ASN A 39 -13.40 11.98 -60.23
N THR A 40 -12.39 11.11 -60.39
CA THR A 40 -12.59 9.69 -60.71
C THR A 40 -13.13 8.88 -59.52
N ALA A 41 -12.73 9.17 -58.27
CA ALA A 41 -13.20 8.45 -57.09
C ALA A 41 -14.71 8.67 -56.85
N LEU A 42 -15.17 9.92 -56.91
CA LEU A 42 -16.59 10.27 -56.83
C LEU A 42 -17.43 9.62 -57.94
N LYS A 43 -16.85 9.38 -59.13
CA LYS A 43 -17.51 8.61 -60.21
C LYS A 43 -17.58 7.11 -59.89
N GLY A 44 -16.62 6.58 -59.14
CA GLY A 44 -16.70 5.23 -58.55
C GLY A 44 -17.85 5.14 -57.54
N ILE A 45 -17.85 6.00 -56.52
CA ILE A 45 -18.87 6.06 -55.45
C ILE A 45 -20.28 6.26 -56.01
N ALA A 46 -20.46 7.18 -56.97
CA ALA A 46 -21.75 7.38 -57.61
C ALA A 46 -22.23 6.15 -58.41
N CYS A 47 -21.32 5.43 -59.08
CA CYS A 47 -21.64 4.18 -59.75
C CYS A 47 -21.89 3.01 -58.77
N TYR A 48 -21.29 3.02 -57.58
CA TYR A 48 -21.62 2.09 -56.49
C TYR A 48 -23.08 2.25 -56.07
N HIS A 49 -23.50 3.44 -55.62
CA HIS A 49 -24.87 3.66 -55.15
C HIS A 49 -25.93 3.50 -56.26
N GLN A 50 -25.59 3.82 -57.52
CA GLN A 50 -26.45 3.45 -58.66
C GLN A 50 -26.63 1.93 -58.74
N GLY A 51 -25.55 1.16 -58.63
CA GLY A 51 -25.57 -0.30 -58.67
C GLY A 51 -26.34 -0.92 -57.50
N GLU A 52 -26.05 -0.48 -56.28
CA GLU A 52 -26.71 -0.87 -55.03
C GLU A 52 -28.23 -0.65 -55.09
N ALA A 53 -28.68 0.54 -55.51
CA ALA A 53 -30.10 0.84 -55.67
C ALA A 53 -30.76 0.00 -56.78
N LEU A 54 -30.08 -0.18 -57.93
CA LEU A 54 -30.60 -1.00 -59.03
C LEU A 54 -30.69 -2.49 -58.65
N GLU A 55 -29.74 -3.01 -57.87
CA GLU A 55 -29.73 -4.39 -57.36
C GLU A 55 -30.91 -4.65 -56.42
N ASN A 56 -31.12 -3.78 -55.42
CA ASN A 56 -32.26 -3.87 -54.51
C ASN A 56 -33.62 -3.72 -55.23
N MET A 57 -33.68 -2.90 -56.28
CA MET A 57 -34.86 -2.77 -57.17
C MET A 57 -35.08 -3.97 -58.12
N GLY A 58 -34.20 -4.98 -58.12
CA GLY A 58 -34.27 -6.16 -58.98
C GLY A 58 -33.81 -5.94 -60.43
N ARG A 59 -33.16 -4.82 -60.73
CA ARG A 59 -32.70 -4.42 -62.08
C ARG A 59 -31.26 -4.90 -62.34
N PHE A 60 -31.00 -6.18 -62.09
CA PHE A 60 -29.66 -6.76 -61.96
C PHE A 60 -28.72 -6.53 -63.16
N ARG A 61 -29.21 -6.56 -64.41
CA ARG A 61 -28.39 -6.25 -65.60
C ARG A 61 -27.97 -4.78 -65.72
N GLU A 62 -28.79 -3.86 -65.22
CA GLU A 62 -28.43 -2.45 -65.17
C GLU A 62 -27.48 -2.18 -63.99
N ALA A 63 -27.68 -2.87 -62.87
CA ALA A 63 -26.73 -2.87 -61.75
C ALA A 63 -25.35 -3.36 -62.20
N GLU A 64 -25.26 -4.47 -62.93
CA GLU A 64 -24.03 -5.00 -63.54
C GLU A 64 -23.29 -3.92 -64.35
N GLU A 65 -23.96 -3.25 -65.30
CA GLU A 65 -23.33 -2.22 -66.14
C GLU A 65 -22.75 -1.06 -65.31
N ARG A 66 -23.50 -0.58 -64.31
CA ARG A 66 -23.08 0.52 -63.43
C ARG A 66 -21.94 0.11 -62.50
N LEU A 67 -22.02 -1.06 -61.90
CA LEU A 67 -21.00 -1.59 -61.00
C LEU A 67 -19.69 -1.90 -61.73
N LEU A 68 -19.72 -2.54 -62.91
CA LEU A 68 -18.53 -2.76 -63.74
C LEU A 68 -17.91 -1.43 -64.21
N ARG A 69 -18.73 -0.38 -64.43
CA ARG A 69 -18.23 0.97 -64.73
C ARG A 69 -17.61 1.63 -63.49
N GLY A 70 -18.22 1.48 -62.32
CA GLY A 70 -17.71 1.97 -61.04
C GLY A 70 -16.37 1.33 -60.65
N MET A 71 -16.26 0.00 -60.79
CA MET A 71 -15.02 -0.75 -60.58
C MET A 71 -13.87 -0.17 -61.40
N ARG A 72 -14.08 0.07 -62.71
CA ARG A 72 -13.07 0.69 -63.59
C ARG A 72 -12.69 2.12 -63.19
N TYR A 73 -13.54 2.85 -62.48
CA TYR A 73 -13.16 4.15 -61.91
C TYR A 73 -12.40 3.98 -60.59
N ALA A 74 -12.88 3.13 -59.68
CA ALA A 74 -12.25 2.87 -58.39
C ALA A 74 -10.82 2.29 -58.53
N GLU A 75 -10.62 1.36 -59.47
CA GLU A 75 -9.29 0.86 -59.87
C GLU A 75 -8.36 1.99 -60.33
N ARG A 76 -8.86 2.92 -61.17
CA ARG A 76 -8.09 4.06 -61.70
C ARG A 76 -7.76 5.10 -60.64
N SER A 77 -8.59 5.27 -59.62
CA SER A 77 -8.31 6.12 -58.45
C SER A 77 -7.58 5.39 -57.31
N ARG A 78 -7.33 4.08 -57.44
CA ARG A 78 -6.81 3.20 -56.38
C ARG A 78 -7.64 3.21 -55.09
N ASP A 79 -8.94 3.43 -55.23
CA ASP A 79 -9.89 3.43 -54.13
C ASP A 79 -10.21 1.98 -53.75
N GLY A 80 -9.63 1.51 -52.65
CA GLY A 80 -9.84 0.14 -52.15
C GLY A 80 -11.23 -0.07 -51.56
N ALA A 81 -11.81 0.94 -50.92
CA ALA A 81 -13.09 0.85 -50.23
C ALA A 81 -14.23 0.74 -51.24
N THR A 82 -14.24 1.62 -52.25
CA THR A 82 -15.21 1.55 -53.35
C THR A 82 -15.02 0.28 -54.19
N GLN A 83 -13.80 -0.22 -54.38
CA GLN A 83 -13.59 -1.53 -55.02
C GLN A 83 -14.19 -2.68 -54.20
N LEU A 84 -14.01 -2.66 -52.87
CA LEU A 84 -14.54 -3.69 -51.96
C LEU A 84 -16.07 -3.73 -51.96
N LEU A 85 -16.70 -2.55 -51.80
CA LEU A 85 -18.15 -2.40 -51.81
C LEU A 85 -18.76 -2.83 -53.16
N ILE A 86 -18.16 -2.41 -54.28
CA ILE A 86 -18.61 -2.84 -55.62
C ILE A 86 -18.40 -4.34 -55.84
N ALA A 87 -17.33 -4.94 -55.30
CA ALA A 87 -17.07 -6.38 -55.45
C ALA A 87 -18.12 -7.25 -54.72
N ASP A 88 -18.62 -6.82 -53.56
CA ASP A 88 -19.72 -7.51 -52.87
C ASP A 88 -21.04 -7.43 -53.66
N VAL A 89 -21.42 -6.24 -54.12
CA VAL A 89 -22.68 -6.07 -54.87
C VAL A 89 -22.61 -6.79 -56.22
N LEU A 90 -21.45 -6.81 -56.91
CA LEU A 90 -21.26 -7.65 -58.10
C LEU A 90 -21.43 -9.14 -57.79
N GLY A 91 -20.93 -9.62 -56.65
CA GLY A 91 -21.18 -10.98 -56.19
C GLY A 91 -22.67 -11.31 -56.11
N LYS A 92 -23.45 -10.47 -55.43
CA LYS A 92 -24.93 -10.59 -55.31
C LYS A 92 -25.64 -10.55 -56.66
N VAL A 93 -25.24 -9.63 -57.54
CA VAL A 93 -25.80 -9.49 -58.90
C VAL A 93 -25.57 -10.77 -59.71
N TYR A 94 -24.33 -11.28 -59.78
CA TYR A 94 -24.05 -12.51 -60.53
C TYR A 94 -24.65 -13.77 -59.90
N TYR A 95 -24.77 -13.82 -58.58
CA TYR A 95 -25.48 -14.88 -57.87
C TYR A 95 -26.95 -14.96 -58.31
N THR A 96 -27.67 -13.82 -58.31
CA THR A 96 -29.08 -13.77 -58.70
C THR A 96 -29.31 -13.96 -60.20
N LEU A 97 -28.37 -13.50 -61.04
CA LEU A 97 -28.34 -13.79 -62.48
C LEU A 97 -27.99 -15.25 -62.83
N GLY A 98 -27.82 -16.13 -61.83
CA GLY A 98 -27.59 -17.56 -62.04
C GLY A 98 -26.14 -17.96 -62.33
N GLN A 99 -25.17 -17.05 -62.15
CA GLN A 99 -23.75 -17.22 -62.49
C GLN A 99 -22.86 -17.42 -61.24
N PRO A 100 -22.93 -18.57 -60.54
CA PRO A 100 -22.24 -18.77 -59.26
C PRO A 100 -20.71 -18.65 -59.38
N ASN A 101 -20.13 -19.07 -60.50
CA ASN A 101 -18.69 -18.97 -60.75
C ASN A 101 -18.22 -17.51 -60.95
N THR A 102 -19.03 -16.67 -61.61
CA THR A 102 -18.74 -15.23 -61.72
C THR A 102 -18.91 -14.53 -60.36
N ALA A 103 -19.92 -14.91 -59.58
CA ALA A 103 -20.13 -14.41 -58.22
C ALA A 103 -18.95 -14.76 -57.29
N LEU A 104 -18.48 -16.01 -57.30
CA LEU A 104 -17.31 -16.48 -56.55
C LEU A 104 -16.01 -15.76 -56.93
N ARG A 105 -15.86 -15.30 -58.17
CA ARG A 105 -14.71 -14.48 -58.58
C ARG A 105 -14.78 -13.07 -58.00
N TRP A 106 -15.95 -12.43 -58.00
CA TRP A 106 -16.11 -11.09 -57.43
C TRP A 106 -16.02 -11.09 -55.91
N TRP A 107 -16.75 -11.97 -55.23
CA TRP A 107 -16.58 -12.17 -53.79
C TRP A 107 -15.17 -12.63 -53.45
N GLY A 108 -14.56 -13.52 -54.25
CA GLY A 108 -13.16 -13.89 -54.11
C GLY A 108 -12.17 -12.73 -54.29
N ARG A 109 -12.48 -11.68 -55.06
CA ARG A 109 -11.69 -10.44 -55.09
C ARG A 109 -11.99 -9.55 -53.88
N GLY A 110 -13.25 -9.48 -53.46
CA GLY A 110 -13.69 -8.79 -52.25
C GLY A 110 -13.02 -9.32 -50.99
N LEU A 111 -12.82 -10.63 -50.84
CA LEU A 111 -12.09 -11.21 -49.70
C LEU A 111 -10.63 -10.72 -49.62
N GLU A 112 -9.95 -10.52 -50.75
CA GLU A 112 -8.59 -9.98 -50.76
C GLU A 112 -8.60 -8.50 -50.42
N LEU A 113 -9.48 -7.71 -51.02
CA LEU A 113 -9.66 -6.30 -50.69
C LEU A 113 -10.07 -6.06 -49.22
N ALA A 114 -10.83 -6.98 -48.61
CA ALA A 114 -11.22 -6.91 -47.20
C ALA A 114 -10.09 -7.31 -46.24
N LEU A 115 -9.17 -8.18 -46.66
CA LEU A 115 -7.94 -8.48 -45.91
C LEU A 115 -6.96 -7.30 -46.00
N ASP A 116 -6.76 -6.75 -47.19
CA ASP A 116 -5.87 -5.61 -47.46
C ASP A 116 -6.31 -4.32 -46.73
N GLN A 117 -7.59 -4.25 -46.32
CA GLN A 117 -8.20 -3.14 -45.56
C GLN A 117 -8.57 -3.52 -44.12
N GLU A 118 -8.26 -4.75 -43.68
CA GLU A 118 -8.61 -5.33 -42.37
C GLU A 118 -10.10 -5.21 -41.94
N SER A 119 -11.02 -5.00 -42.89
CA SER A 119 -12.45 -4.76 -42.62
C SER A 119 -13.23 -6.05 -42.35
N LEU A 120 -13.19 -6.53 -41.10
CA LEU A 120 -13.86 -7.78 -40.69
C LEU A 120 -15.39 -7.80 -40.95
N PRO A 121 -16.17 -6.71 -40.80
CA PRO A 121 -17.60 -6.73 -41.13
C PRO A 121 -17.86 -6.94 -42.64
N SER A 122 -17.14 -6.21 -43.51
CA SER A 122 -17.20 -6.43 -44.97
C SER A 122 -16.77 -7.84 -45.34
N TYR A 123 -15.74 -8.34 -44.64
CA TYR A 123 -15.21 -9.67 -44.79
C TYR A 123 -16.27 -10.75 -44.53
N ILE A 124 -16.93 -10.72 -43.37
CA ILE A 124 -17.96 -11.71 -42.99
C ILE A 124 -19.17 -11.60 -43.92
N ASN A 125 -19.61 -10.38 -44.28
CA ASN A 125 -20.72 -10.17 -45.21
C ASN A 125 -20.47 -10.81 -46.60
N ILE A 126 -19.23 -10.78 -47.11
CA ILE A 126 -18.85 -11.46 -48.35
C ILE A 126 -18.82 -12.98 -48.17
N TYR A 127 -18.38 -13.46 -47.01
CA TYR A 127 -18.37 -14.89 -46.68
C TYR A 127 -19.78 -15.50 -46.60
N ILE A 128 -20.80 -14.74 -46.17
CA ILE A 128 -22.22 -15.12 -46.30
C ILE A 128 -22.59 -15.33 -47.77
N GLY A 129 -22.23 -14.40 -48.66
CA GLY A 129 -22.49 -14.54 -50.10
C GLY A 129 -21.89 -15.83 -50.68
N ILE A 130 -20.67 -16.18 -50.27
CA ILE A 130 -20.01 -17.44 -50.62
C ILE A 130 -20.76 -18.65 -50.07
N GLY A 131 -21.23 -18.61 -48.81
CA GLY A 131 -22.10 -19.64 -48.24
C GLY A 131 -23.34 -19.88 -49.10
N GLY A 132 -24.02 -18.80 -49.52
CA GLY A 132 -25.13 -18.84 -50.47
C GLY A 132 -24.82 -19.57 -51.78
N VAL A 133 -23.61 -19.42 -52.34
CA VAL A 133 -23.23 -20.15 -53.56
C VAL A 133 -23.26 -21.68 -53.36
N TYR A 134 -22.83 -22.18 -52.19
CA TYR A 134 -22.93 -23.61 -51.89
C TYR A 134 -24.38 -24.10 -51.88
N MET A 135 -25.36 -23.26 -51.50
CA MET A 135 -26.80 -23.59 -51.63
C MET A 135 -27.21 -23.80 -53.10
N LEU A 136 -26.72 -22.96 -54.02
CA LEU A 136 -27.00 -23.11 -55.46
C LEU A 136 -26.34 -24.35 -56.09
N TYR A 137 -25.27 -24.87 -55.48
CA TYR A 137 -24.65 -26.16 -55.83
C TYR A 137 -25.31 -27.37 -55.12
N GLY A 138 -26.27 -27.16 -54.22
CA GLY A 138 -26.89 -28.23 -53.43
C GLY A 138 -26.03 -28.73 -52.25
N MET A 139 -24.94 -28.03 -51.94
CA MET A 139 -23.99 -28.37 -50.88
C MET A 139 -24.44 -27.77 -49.54
N TYR A 140 -25.66 -28.09 -49.10
CA TYR A 140 -26.33 -27.41 -47.98
C TYR A 140 -25.58 -27.52 -46.65
N SER A 141 -24.91 -28.63 -46.38
CA SER A 141 -24.08 -28.80 -45.17
C SER A 141 -22.86 -27.88 -45.17
N GLU A 142 -22.28 -27.58 -46.33
CA GLU A 142 -21.16 -26.62 -46.45
C GLU A 142 -21.65 -25.17 -46.33
N SER A 143 -22.79 -24.83 -46.94
CA SER A 143 -23.46 -23.54 -46.73
C SER A 143 -23.73 -23.28 -45.25
N LEU A 144 -24.38 -24.24 -44.57
CA LEU A 144 -24.68 -24.18 -43.14
C LEU A 144 -23.39 -24.06 -42.30
N ARG A 145 -22.33 -24.79 -42.64
CA ARG A 145 -21.01 -24.67 -42.00
C ARG A 145 -20.44 -23.26 -42.15
N HIS A 146 -20.55 -22.66 -43.33
CA HIS A 146 -20.08 -21.29 -43.58
C HIS A 146 -20.92 -20.24 -42.83
N HIS A 147 -22.25 -20.33 -42.84
CA HIS A 147 -23.12 -19.40 -42.12
C HIS A 147 -23.02 -19.52 -40.59
N LEU A 148 -22.92 -20.74 -40.03
CA LEU A 148 -22.70 -20.91 -38.58
C LEU A 148 -21.33 -20.34 -38.17
N THR A 149 -20.27 -20.61 -38.95
CA THR A 149 -18.95 -20.01 -38.73
C THR A 149 -19.04 -18.48 -38.74
N ALA A 150 -19.79 -17.89 -39.67
CA ALA A 150 -19.97 -16.45 -39.76
C ALA A 150 -20.79 -15.85 -38.60
N LEU A 151 -21.74 -16.61 -38.04
CA LEU A 151 -22.52 -16.21 -36.85
C LEU A 151 -21.65 -16.09 -35.60
N ASP A 152 -20.75 -17.04 -35.36
CA ASP A 152 -19.80 -16.98 -34.23
C ASP A 152 -19.02 -15.65 -34.23
N TYR A 153 -18.51 -15.22 -35.39
CA TYR A 153 -17.76 -13.95 -35.50
C TYR A 153 -18.65 -12.70 -35.52
N SER A 154 -19.92 -12.76 -35.92
CA SER A 154 -20.84 -11.61 -35.80
C SER A 154 -21.33 -11.38 -34.37
N LEU A 155 -21.33 -12.44 -33.54
CA LEU A 155 -21.55 -12.34 -32.09
C LEU A 155 -20.33 -11.75 -31.39
N GLU A 156 -19.11 -12.12 -31.79
CA GLU A 156 -17.86 -11.51 -31.29
C GLU A 156 -17.67 -10.03 -31.67
N LEU A 157 -18.36 -9.56 -32.71
CA LEU A 157 -18.37 -8.16 -33.15
C LEU A 157 -19.52 -7.30 -32.59
N ASP A 158 -20.54 -7.91 -31.98
CA ASP A 158 -21.81 -7.28 -31.61
C ASP A 158 -22.46 -6.45 -32.76
N ASP A 159 -22.41 -6.96 -34.00
CA ASP A 159 -23.07 -6.33 -35.15
C ASP A 159 -24.52 -6.88 -35.32
N PRO A 160 -25.56 -6.10 -34.93
CA PRO A 160 -26.94 -6.58 -34.95
C PRO A 160 -27.52 -6.74 -36.37
N TYR A 161 -26.95 -6.06 -37.37
CA TYR A 161 -27.41 -6.16 -38.76
C TYR A 161 -26.82 -7.39 -39.45
N LEU A 162 -25.55 -7.68 -39.14
CA LEU A 162 -24.88 -8.89 -39.60
C LEU A 162 -25.51 -10.15 -38.95
N GLN A 163 -25.78 -10.11 -37.63
CA GLN A 163 -26.51 -11.16 -36.91
C GLN A 163 -27.93 -11.40 -37.49
N LEU A 164 -28.69 -10.33 -37.73
CA LEU A 164 -30.01 -10.38 -38.41
C LEU A 164 -29.91 -11.14 -39.73
N LYS A 165 -28.99 -10.74 -40.61
CA LYS A 165 -28.81 -11.39 -41.92
C LYS A 165 -28.42 -12.86 -41.76
N LEU A 166 -27.50 -13.17 -40.86
CA LEU A 166 -27.05 -14.55 -40.63
C LEU A 166 -28.18 -15.46 -40.17
N HIS A 167 -29.07 -14.99 -39.30
CA HIS A 167 -30.25 -15.75 -38.90
C HIS A 167 -31.28 -15.96 -40.03
N ILE A 168 -31.40 -15.02 -40.97
CA ILE A 168 -32.21 -15.22 -42.20
C ILE A 168 -31.60 -16.31 -43.08
N TRP A 169 -30.29 -16.25 -43.35
CA TRP A 169 -29.59 -17.25 -44.19
C TRP A 169 -29.58 -18.65 -43.55
N LEU A 170 -29.37 -18.76 -42.23
CA LEU A 170 -29.53 -20.02 -41.48
C LEU A 170 -30.97 -20.55 -41.54
N GLY A 171 -31.96 -19.65 -41.43
CA GLY A 171 -33.37 -19.97 -41.65
C GLY A 171 -33.65 -20.52 -43.06
N SER A 172 -32.88 -20.08 -44.07
CA SER A 172 -32.93 -20.61 -45.44
C SER A 172 -32.25 -21.99 -45.56
N ASP A 173 -31.06 -22.19 -44.97
CA ASP A 173 -30.35 -23.47 -44.97
C ASP A 173 -31.17 -24.60 -44.32
N TYR A 174 -31.70 -24.38 -43.12
CA TYR A 174 -32.50 -25.40 -42.44
C TYR A 174 -33.82 -25.70 -43.15
N ASN A 175 -34.40 -24.71 -43.84
CA ASN A 175 -35.55 -24.93 -44.74
C ASN A 175 -35.20 -25.88 -45.90
N LEU A 176 -34.01 -25.75 -46.50
CA LEU A 176 -33.56 -26.63 -47.60
C LEU A 176 -33.12 -28.02 -47.11
N GLN A 177 -32.73 -28.16 -45.85
CA GLN A 177 -32.42 -29.44 -45.20
C GLN A 177 -33.64 -30.10 -44.51
N SER A 178 -34.85 -29.56 -44.72
CA SER A 178 -36.10 -30.00 -44.08
C SER A 178 -36.13 -29.95 -42.54
N GLU A 179 -35.22 -29.21 -41.91
CA GLU A 179 -35.16 -28.97 -40.47
C GLU A 179 -36.04 -27.78 -40.05
N TYR A 180 -37.31 -27.80 -40.44
CA TYR A 180 -38.22 -26.65 -40.39
C TYR A 180 -38.40 -26.01 -38.99
N ARG A 181 -38.17 -26.75 -37.90
CA ARG A 181 -38.20 -26.19 -36.54
C ARG A 181 -37.00 -25.27 -36.27
N LYS A 182 -35.77 -25.71 -36.58
CA LYS A 182 -34.55 -24.88 -36.48
C LYS A 182 -34.60 -23.68 -37.41
N ALA A 183 -35.25 -23.84 -38.57
CA ALA A 183 -35.51 -22.71 -39.47
C ALA A 183 -36.34 -21.63 -38.77
N LEU A 184 -37.46 -21.99 -38.11
CA LEU A 184 -38.26 -21.05 -37.33
C LEU A 184 -37.50 -20.49 -36.12
N GLU A 185 -36.74 -21.30 -35.39
CA GLU A 185 -35.94 -20.85 -34.24
C GLU A 185 -35.00 -19.69 -34.61
N HIS A 186 -34.25 -19.80 -35.71
CA HIS A 186 -33.41 -18.69 -36.18
C HIS A 186 -34.22 -17.51 -36.73
N LEU A 187 -35.32 -17.76 -37.46
CA LEU A 187 -36.17 -16.68 -38.00
C LEU A 187 -36.89 -15.90 -36.90
N ASP A 188 -37.22 -16.53 -35.77
CA ASP A 188 -37.80 -15.87 -34.59
C ASP A 188 -36.73 -15.10 -33.79
N ILE A 189 -35.48 -15.59 -33.74
CA ILE A 189 -34.33 -14.81 -33.25
C ILE A 189 -34.06 -13.58 -34.13
N ALA A 190 -34.36 -13.64 -35.44
CA ALA A 190 -34.23 -12.49 -36.34
C ALA A 190 -35.26 -11.37 -36.07
N ARG A 191 -36.48 -11.68 -35.58
CA ARG A 191 -37.57 -10.70 -35.44
C ARG A 191 -37.25 -9.49 -34.54
N PRO A 192 -36.63 -9.64 -33.35
CA PRO A 192 -36.27 -8.50 -32.49
C PRO A 192 -35.32 -7.49 -33.15
N PHE A 193 -34.47 -7.92 -34.08
CA PHE A 193 -33.57 -7.02 -34.81
C PHE A 193 -34.33 -6.15 -35.83
N LEU A 194 -35.36 -6.71 -36.49
CA LEU A 194 -36.23 -5.98 -37.43
C LEU A 194 -36.95 -4.78 -36.76
N ALA A 195 -37.22 -4.87 -35.46
CA ALA A 195 -37.85 -3.79 -34.68
C ALA A 195 -36.86 -2.67 -34.28
N ARG A 196 -35.57 -2.78 -34.65
CA ARG A 196 -34.49 -1.86 -34.28
C ARG A 196 -33.66 -1.36 -35.47
N LEU A 197 -33.94 -1.85 -36.68
CA LEU A 197 -33.12 -1.62 -37.88
C LEU A 197 -34.00 -1.31 -39.09
N PRO A 198 -33.55 -0.45 -40.03
CA PRO A 198 -34.28 -0.13 -41.27
C PRO A 198 -34.25 -1.32 -42.25
N ALA A 199 -35.18 -2.26 -42.07
CA ALA A 199 -35.05 -3.65 -42.51
C ALA A 199 -36.15 -4.10 -43.52
N GLY A 200 -36.38 -3.34 -44.59
CA GLY A 200 -37.49 -3.58 -45.54
C GLY A 200 -37.39 -4.87 -46.36
N SER A 201 -36.20 -5.26 -46.82
CA SER A 201 -35.98 -6.55 -47.50
C SER A 201 -35.98 -7.68 -46.48
N GLU A 202 -35.25 -7.47 -45.41
CA GLU A 202 -34.96 -8.45 -44.37
C GLU A 202 -36.24 -8.88 -43.63
N THR A 203 -37.19 -7.97 -43.42
CA THR A 203 -38.54 -8.29 -42.91
C THR A 203 -39.34 -9.13 -43.90
N THR A 204 -39.25 -8.82 -45.19
CA THR A 204 -39.89 -9.58 -46.27
C THR A 204 -39.33 -11.00 -46.33
N GLU A 205 -38.01 -11.14 -46.20
CA GLU A 205 -37.29 -12.41 -46.18
C GLU A 205 -37.66 -13.26 -44.96
N VAL A 206 -37.71 -12.68 -43.75
CA VAL A 206 -38.13 -13.41 -42.54
C VAL A 206 -39.52 -14.01 -42.70
N TRP A 207 -40.49 -13.26 -43.23
CA TRP A 207 -41.83 -13.78 -43.48
C TRP A 207 -41.86 -14.86 -44.57
N MET A 208 -41.14 -14.65 -45.68
CA MET A 208 -41.03 -15.63 -46.77
C MET A 208 -40.42 -16.96 -46.29
N HIS A 209 -39.33 -16.92 -45.53
CA HIS A 209 -38.68 -18.11 -44.99
C HIS A 209 -39.48 -18.76 -43.84
N SER A 210 -40.25 -17.98 -43.07
CA SER A 210 -41.18 -18.53 -42.09
C SER A 210 -42.32 -19.28 -42.79
N GLY A 211 -42.85 -18.73 -43.89
CA GLY A 211 -43.86 -19.39 -44.72
C GLY A 211 -43.39 -20.73 -45.29
N ASN A 212 -42.14 -20.81 -45.76
CA ASN A 212 -41.51 -22.06 -46.19
C ASN A 212 -41.45 -23.10 -45.07
N ALA A 213 -41.13 -22.69 -43.84
CA ALA A 213 -41.01 -23.59 -42.71
C ALA A 213 -42.38 -24.06 -42.20
N TRP A 214 -43.37 -23.17 -42.09
CA TRP A 214 -44.74 -23.55 -41.75
C TRP A 214 -45.36 -24.47 -42.82
N TRP A 215 -45.09 -24.24 -44.10
CA TRP A 215 -45.49 -25.15 -45.18
C TRP A 215 -44.84 -26.54 -45.00
N GLY A 216 -43.54 -26.61 -44.72
CA GLY A 216 -42.81 -27.86 -44.45
C GLY A 216 -43.31 -28.62 -43.20
N LEU A 217 -43.87 -27.92 -42.22
CA LEU A 217 -44.51 -28.50 -41.03
C LEU A 217 -46.00 -28.88 -41.26
N GLY A 218 -46.57 -28.56 -42.41
CA GLY A 218 -48.00 -28.78 -42.70
C GLY A 218 -48.94 -27.73 -42.09
N GLU A 219 -48.43 -26.64 -41.52
CA GLU A 219 -49.22 -25.53 -40.95
C GLU A 219 -49.66 -24.55 -42.05
N THR A 220 -50.50 -25.04 -42.97
CA THR A 220 -50.91 -24.36 -44.22
C THR A 220 -51.51 -22.96 -44.02
N ASP A 221 -52.33 -22.76 -42.98
CA ASP A 221 -52.92 -21.44 -42.67
C ASP A 221 -51.86 -20.41 -42.28
N LYS A 222 -50.87 -20.79 -41.45
CA LYS A 222 -49.77 -19.89 -41.05
C LYS A 222 -48.85 -19.61 -42.23
N ALA A 223 -48.57 -20.62 -43.05
CA ALA A 223 -47.82 -20.44 -44.29
C ALA A 223 -48.52 -19.46 -45.24
N GLY A 224 -49.84 -19.53 -45.37
CA GLY A 224 -50.64 -18.63 -46.19
C GLY A 224 -50.57 -17.18 -45.72
N GLN A 225 -50.76 -16.96 -44.42
CA GLN A 225 -50.60 -15.63 -43.80
C GLN A 225 -49.18 -15.09 -44.02
N ALA A 226 -48.15 -15.90 -43.79
CA ALA A 226 -46.75 -15.50 -43.94
C ALA A 226 -46.38 -15.10 -45.37
N TYR A 227 -46.77 -15.90 -46.38
CA TYR A 227 -46.53 -15.53 -47.78
C TYR A 227 -47.37 -14.32 -48.22
N GLN A 228 -48.56 -14.11 -47.66
CA GLN A 228 -49.39 -12.94 -47.95
C GLN A 228 -48.76 -11.66 -47.40
N GLU A 229 -48.31 -11.65 -46.15
CA GLU A 229 -47.59 -10.50 -45.57
C GLU A 229 -46.27 -10.25 -46.31
N ALA A 230 -45.49 -11.29 -46.61
CA ALA A 230 -44.28 -11.15 -47.42
C ALA A 230 -44.57 -10.57 -48.82
N MET A 231 -45.65 -10.99 -49.49
CA MET A 231 -46.06 -10.41 -50.78
C MET A 231 -46.44 -8.92 -50.67
N ILE A 232 -47.15 -8.53 -49.60
CA ILE A 232 -47.53 -7.13 -49.34
C ILE A 232 -46.28 -6.28 -49.11
N LEU A 233 -45.35 -6.75 -48.29
CA LEU A 233 -44.08 -6.09 -47.98
C LEU A 233 -43.18 -6.00 -49.23
N ALA A 234 -43.03 -7.09 -49.99
CA ALA A 234 -42.27 -7.12 -51.24
C ALA A 234 -42.77 -6.06 -52.25
N ARG A 235 -44.10 -5.94 -52.41
CA ARG A 235 -44.71 -4.90 -53.25
C ARG A 235 -44.53 -3.49 -52.68
N ARG A 236 -44.64 -3.31 -51.35
CA ARG A 236 -44.48 -2.01 -50.67
C ARG A 236 -43.05 -1.45 -50.78
N TYR A 237 -42.05 -2.28 -50.54
CA TYR A 237 -40.62 -1.89 -50.57
C TYR A 237 -39.95 -2.10 -51.95
N SER A 238 -40.72 -2.50 -52.98
CA SER A 238 -40.21 -2.83 -54.32
C SER A 238 -39.14 -3.94 -54.36
N VAL A 239 -39.13 -4.84 -53.38
CA VAL A 239 -38.17 -5.96 -53.24
C VAL A 239 -38.58 -7.08 -54.21
N ARG A 240 -38.31 -6.87 -55.50
CA ARG A 240 -38.85 -7.70 -56.60
C ARG A 240 -38.43 -9.17 -56.54
N TRP A 241 -37.26 -9.46 -55.98
CA TRP A 241 -36.71 -10.81 -55.96
C TRP A 241 -37.44 -11.74 -54.98
N CYS A 242 -37.98 -11.21 -53.88
CA CYS A 242 -38.82 -11.96 -52.92
C CYS A 242 -40.24 -12.23 -53.45
N LEU A 243 -40.74 -11.40 -54.38
CA LEU A 243 -42.13 -11.47 -54.84
C LEU A 243 -42.47 -12.80 -55.53
N SER A 244 -41.61 -13.28 -56.43
CA SER A 244 -41.83 -14.55 -57.14
C SER A 244 -41.91 -15.77 -56.19
N PRO A 245 -40.97 -15.98 -55.24
CA PRO A 245 -41.11 -16.97 -54.16
C PRO A 245 -42.41 -16.88 -53.35
N CYS A 246 -42.87 -15.68 -53.00
CA CYS A 246 -44.10 -15.50 -52.23
C CYS A 246 -45.34 -15.91 -53.04
N LEU A 247 -45.38 -15.53 -54.32
CA LEU A 247 -46.42 -15.95 -55.27
C LEU A 247 -46.40 -17.47 -55.50
N GLN A 248 -45.23 -18.11 -55.59
CA GLN A 248 -45.10 -19.58 -55.61
C GLN A 248 -45.66 -20.24 -54.34
N GLY A 249 -45.39 -19.67 -53.17
CA GLY A 249 -45.92 -20.14 -51.89
C GLY A 249 -47.45 -20.09 -51.83
N LEU A 250 -48.03 -18.94 -52.18
CA LEU A 250 -49.49 -18.77 -52.26
C LEU A 250 -50.11 -19.67 -53.34
N ALA A 251 -49.45 -19.87 -54.48
CA ALA A 251 -49.89 -20.78 -55.53
C ALA A 251 -49.95 -22.24 -55.08
N ARG A 252 -48.95 -22.73 -54.33
CA ARG A 252 -48.96 -24.09 -53.74
C ARG A 252 -50.10 -24.29 -52.75
N ILE A 253 -50.37 -23.29 -51.91
CA ILE A 253 -51.49 -23.35 -50.95
C ILE A 253 -52.83 -23.36 -51.69
N ARG A 254 -52.97 -22.57 -52.77
CA ARG A 254 -54.16 -22.61 -53.64
C ARG A 254 -54.33 -23.96 -54.33
N GLN A 255 -53.24 -24.55 -54.84
CA GLN A 255 -53.23 -25.88 -55.45
C GLN A 255 -53.65 -26.97 -54.45
N HIS A 256 -53.11 -26.93 -53.23
CA HIS A 256 -53.45 -27.85 -52.13
C HIS A 256 -54.93 -27.71 -51.70
N ASN A 257 -55.45 -26.48 -51.67
CA ASN A 257 -56.85 -26.20 -51.36
C ASN A 257 -57.81 -26.43 -52.55
N GLY A 258 -57.33 -26.99 -53.68
CA GLY A 258 -58.14 -27.30 -54.87
C GLY A 258 -58.48 -26.11 -55.78
N ASP A 259 -58.06 -24.88 -55.44
CA ASP A 259 -58.22 -23.69 -56.29
C ASP A 259 -57.13 -23.66 -57.38
N LEU A 260 -57.20 -24.61 -58.32
CA LEU A 260 -56.24 -24.76 -59.42
C LEU A 260 -56.22 -23.52 -60.35
N ASP A 261 -57.30 -22.76 -60.41
CA ASP A 261 -57.38 -21.52 -61.19
C ASP A 261 -56.73 -20.33 -60.48
N GLY A 262 -56.88 -20.21 -59.16
CA GLY A 262 -56.10 -19.28 -58.35
C GLY A 262 -54.61 -19.64 -58.34
N ALA A 263 -54.29 -20.93 -58.19
CA ALA A 263 -52.93 -21.45 -58.21
C ALA A 263 -52.19 -21.09 -59.50
N PHE A 264 -52.80 -21.38 -60.66
CA PHE A 264 -52.19 -21.09 -61.96
C PHE A 264 -51.95 -19.59 -62.17
N ARG A 265 -52.93 -18.73 -61.85
CA ARG A 265 -52.75 -17.27 -61.99
C ARG A 265 -51.56 -16.76 -61.20
N LEU A 266 -51.41 -17.20 -59.95
CA LEU A 266 -50.30 -16.81 -59.07
C LEU A 266 -48.97 -17.42 -59.54
N ALA A 267 -48.96 -18.67 -60.03
CA ALA A 267 -47.76 -19.31 -60.56
C ALA A 267 -47.27 -18.67 -61.88
N SER A 268 -48.19 -18.19 -62.72
CA SER A 268 -47.87 -17.41 -63.92
C SER A 268 -47.34 -16.01 -63.57
N GLU A 269 -47.97 -15.29 -62.63
CA GLU A 269 -47.43 -14.03 -62.11
C GLU A 269 -46.03 -14.23 -61.51
N ALA A 270 -45.79 -15.36 -60.83
CA ALA A 270 -44.47 -15.73 -60.31
C ALA A 270 -43.45 -16.04 -61.41
N LEU A 271 -43.88 -16.60 -62.55
CA LEU A 271 -43.01 -16.85 -63.71
C LEU A 271 -42.62 -15.54 -64.40
N GLU A 272 -43.62 -14.71 -64.73
CA GLU A 272 -43.42 -13.38 -65.35
C GLU A 272 -42.51 -12.50 -64.48
N THR A 273 -42.73 -12.50 -63.15
CA THR A 273 -41.88 -11.78 -62.19
C THR A 273 -40.44 -12.32 -62.19
N ALA A 274 -40.24 -13.64 -62.24
CA ALA A 274 -38.90 -14.22 -62.27
C ALA A 274 -38.16 -13.88 -63.57
N GLN A 275 -38.84 -13.96 -64.72
CA GLN A 275 -38.30 -13.63 -66.04
C GLN A 275 -37.96 -12.14 -66.17
N ALA A 276 -38.83 -11.24 -65.69
CA ALA A 276 -38.59 -9.80 -65.67
C ALA A 276 -37.36 -9.41 -64.80
N ASN A 277 -37.09 -10.18 -63.75
CA ASN A 277 -35.91 -10.01 -62.89
C ASN A 277 -34.68 -10.82 -63.38
N ALA A 278 -34.79 -11.60 -64.46
CA ALA A 278 -33.79 -12.59 -64.91
C ALA A 278 -33.35 -13.60 -63.82
N ALA A 279 -34.23 -13.89 -62.85
CA ALA A 279 -33.95 -14.74 -61.68
C ALA A 279 -34.13 -16.23 -62.00
N MET A 280 -33.21 -16.80 -62.77
CA MET A 280 -33.29 -18.14 -63.40
C MET A 280 -33.72 -19.28 -62.43
N TYR A 281 -33.26 -19.26 -61.17
CA TYR A 281 -33.65 -20.29 -60.20
C TYR A 281 -35.11 -20.20 -59.73
N GLN A 282 -35.69 -18.99 -59.71
CA GLN A 282 -37.11 -18.80 -59.42
C GLN A 282 -37.97 -19.06 -60.66
N GLU A 283 -37.48 -18.72 -61.86
CA GLU A 283 -38.11 -19.09 -63.13
C GLU A 283 -38.26 -20.62 -63.22
N LEU A 284 -37.19 -21.36 -62.93
CA LEU A 284 -37.19 -22.82 -62.87
C LEU A 284 -38.26 -23.35 -61.91
N LYS A 285 -38.35 -22.82 -60.68
CA LYS A 285 -39.38 -23.22 -59.71
C LYS A 285 -40.80 -22.89 -60.15
N SER A 286 -41.02 -21.76 -60.82
CA SER A 286 -42.33 -21.38 -61.36
C SER A 286 -42.74 -22.31 -62.51
N LEU A 287 -41.82 -22.69 -63.40
CA LEU A 287 -42.09 -23.65 -64.48
C LEU A 287 -42.48 -25.04 -63.95
N ALA A 288 -41.75 -25.55 -62.95
CA ALA A 288 -42.09 -26.83 -62.31
C ALA A 288 -43.47 -26.79 -61.61
N LEU A 289 -43.81 -25.66 -60.98
CA LEU A 289 -45.11 -25.48 -60.31
C LEU A 289 -46.26 -25.38 -61.33
N LEU A 290 -46.06 -24.66 -62.44
CA LEU A 290 -47.03 -24.56 -63.53
C LEU A 290 -47.30 -25.91 -64.20
N ALA A 291 -46.25 -26.71 -64.44
CA ALA A 291 -46.39 -28.07 -64.95
C ALA A 291 -47.26 -28.93 -64.01
N SER A 292 -46.98 -28.92 -62.70
CA SER A 292 -47.75 -29.64 -61.69
C SER A 292 -49.21 -29.17 -61.58
N ILE A 293 -49.49 -27.88 -61.76
CA ILE A 293 -50.85 -27.33 -61.72
C ILE A 293 -51.64 -27.73 -62.99
N GLU A 294 -51.03 -27.70 -64.18
CA GLU A 294 -51.70 -28.18 -65.40
C GLU A 294 -51.89 -29.70 -65.41
N GLU A 295 -50.96 -30.46 -64.83
CA GLU A 295 -51.13 -31.90 -64.61
C GLU A 295 -52.32 -32.19 -63.68
N ALA A 296 -52.45 -31.44 -62.57
CA ALA A 296 -53.61 -31.51 -61.68
C ALA A 296 -54.93 -31.06 -62.33
N ARG A 297 -54.87 -30.22 -63.38
CA ARG A 297 -56.02 -29.85 -64.22
C ARG A 297 -56.35 -30.87 -65.32
N GLY A 298 -55.55 -31.92 -65.48
CA GLY A 298 -55.66 -32.90 -66.57
C GLY A 298 -55.14 -32.41 -67.93
N ARG A 299 -54.46 -31.27 -67.98
CA ARG A 299 -53.89 -30.67 -69.20
C ARG A 299 -52.48 -31.16 -69.46
N ALA A 300 -52.36 -32.44 -69.78
CA ALA A 300 -51.07 -33.13 -69.91
C ALA A 300 -50.15 -32.57 -71.02
N ARG A 301 -50.69 -31.87 -72.03
CA ARG A 301 -49.89 -31.26 -73.11
C ARG A 301 -49.27 -29.95 -72.64
N GLU A 302 -50.07 -29.09 -72.04
CA GLU A 302 -49.67 -27.81 -71.46
C GLU A 302 -48.67 -28.03 -70.30
N ALA A 303 -48.88 -29.07 -69.49
CA ALA A 303 -47.90 -29.52 -68.50
C ALA A 303 -46.57 -29.96 -69.13
N LEU A 304 -46.59 -30.67 -70.26
CA LEU A 304 -45.39 -31.08 -70.98
C LEU A 304 -44.61 -29.88 -71.53
N ASP A 305 -45.29 -28.87 -72.08
CA ASP A 305 -44.64 -27.63 -72.55
C ASP A 305 -43.87 -26.93 -71.41
N PHE A 306 -44.44 -26.88 -70.20
CA PHE A 306 -43.75 -26.37 -69.00
C PHE A 306 -42.61 -27.28 -68.52
N TYR A 307 -42.78 -28.61 -68.55
CA TYR A 307 -41.70 -29.56 -68.22
C TYR A 307 -40.53 -29.48 -69.20
N GLU A 308 -40.77 -29.26 -70.50
CA GLU A 308 -39.73 -29.01 -71.50
C GLU A 308 -38.98 -27.69 -71.25
N ALA A 309 -39.71 -26.60 -70.98
CA ALA A 309 -39.10 -25.31 -70.63
C ALA A 309 -38.22 -25.42 -69.37
N HIS A 310 -38.73 -26.09 -68.33
CA HIS A 310 -38.00 -26.42 -67.11
C HIS A 310 -36.72 -27.22 -67.40
N ALA A 311 -36.81 -28.29 -68.20
CA ALA A 311 -35.67 -29.13 -68.54
C ALA A 311 -34.59 -28.36 -69.31
N ARG A 312 -34.97 -27.55 -70.31
CA ARG A 312 -34.04 -26.70 -71.09
C ARG A 312 -33.31 -25.69 -70.18
N LEU A 313 -34.03 -25.03 -69.28
CA LEU A 313 -33.44 -24.08 -68.33
C LEU A 313 -32.50 -24.77 -67.32
N ASN A 314 -32.90 -25.93 -66.78
CA ASN A 314 -32.08 -26.70 -65.86
C ASN A 314 -30.79 -27.20 -66.51
N ILE A 315 -30.83 -27.63 -67.78
CA ILE A 315 -29.63 -28.02 -68.55
C ILE A 315 -28.67 -26.83 -68.71
N SER A 316 -29.18 -25.63 -69.01
CA SER A 316 -28.36 -24.41 -69.08
C SER A 316 -27.65 -24.13 -67.74
N MET A 317 -28.41 -24.13 -66.64
CA MET A 317 -27.85 -23.94 -65.29
C MET A 317 -26.88 -25.07 -64.88
N ALA A 318 -27.10 -26.30 -65.33
CA ALA A 318 -26.21 -27.43 -65.06
C ALA A 318 -24.90 -27.36 -65.85
N GLN A 319 -24.91 -26.83 -67.08
CA GLN A 319 -23.70 -26.55 -67.84
C GLN A 319 -22.85 -25.47 -67.17
N GLU A 320 -23.48 -24.42 -66.63
CA GLU A 320 -22.79 -23.37 -65.88
C GLU A 320 -22.21 -23.89 -64.54
N ARG A 321 -22.97 -24.70 -63.79
CA ARG A 321 -22.48 -25.39 -62.59
C ARG A 321 -21.27 -26.31 -62.87
N ASN A 322 -21.30 -27.06 -63.97
CA ASN A 322 -20.20 -27.95 -64.38
C ASN A 322 -19.00 -27.21 -64.99
N SER A 323 -19.08 -25.89 -65.21
CA SER A 323 -18.00 -25.07 -65.77
C SER A 323 -16.90 -24.79 -64.74
N ASN A 324 -16.13 -25.83 -64.45
CA ASN A 324 -15.04 -25.93 -63.48
C ASN A 324 -15.44 -25.91 -62.00
N MET A 325 -14.89 -26.91 -61.30
CA MET A 325 -14.89 -27.05 -59.84
C MET A 325 -14.43 -25.77 -59.14
N LEU A 326 -15.08 -25.43 -58.02
CA LEU A 326 -14.87 -24.23 -57.19
C LEU A 326 -13.40 -23.79 -57.20
N GLU A 327 -13.10 -22.61 -57.77
CA GLU A 327 -11.72 -22.33 -58.19
C GLU A 327 -10.72 -22.49 -57.03
N ALA A 328 -9.62 -23.20 -57.28
CA ALA A 328 -8.60 -23.45 -56.26
C ALA A 328 -7.95 -22.14 -55.74
N SER A 329 -8.02 -21.05 -56.51
CA SER A 329 -7.78 -19.67 -56.07
C SER A 329 -8.72 -19.27 -54.91
N THR A 330 -10.03 -19.34 -55.13
CA THR A 330 -11.07 -18.98 -54.16
C THR A 330 -11.09 -19.90 -52.94
N LEU A 331 -10.92 -21.21 -53.11
CA LEU A 331 -10.74 -22.14 -51.97
C LEU A 331 -9.53 -21.75 -51.09
N ARG A 332 -8.39 -21.35 -51.70
CA ARG A 332 -7.22 -20.83 -50.95
C ARG A 332 -7.46 -19.46 -50.31
N LYS A 333 -8.50 -18.71 -50.69
CA LYS A 333 -8.93 -17.49 -49.98
C LYS A 333 -9.81 -17.84 -48.78
N ILE A 334 -10.79 -18.73 -48.98
CA ILE A 334 -11.65 -19.30 -47.94
C ILE A 334 -10.83 -20.03 -46.86
N HIS A 335 -9.67 -20.61 -47.17
CA HIS A 335 -8.82 -21.21 -46.13
C HIS A 335 -7.88 -20.20 -45.42
N ARG A 336 -7.35 -19.19 -46.14
CA ARG A 336 -6.61 -18.07 -45.53
C ARG A 336 -7.50 -17.32 -44.51
N MET A 337 -8.79 -17.20 -44.81
CA MET A 337 -9.83 -16.72 -43.92
C MET A 337 -9.96 -17.52 -42.63
N GLU A 338 -10.27 -18.83 -42.71
CA GLU A 338 -10.46 -19.71 -41.53
C GLU A 338 -9.27 -19.57 -40.58
N THR A 339 -8.07 -19.42 -41.14
CA THR A 339 -6.82 -19.17 -40.41
C THR A 339 -6.81 -17.79 -39.73
N ARG A 340 -7.11 -16.69 -40.45
CA ARG A 340 -7.11 -15.32 -39.89
C ARG A 340 -8.19 -15.12 -38.83
N MET A 341 -9.39 -15.66 -39.02
CA MET A 341 -10.49 -15.52 -38.04
C MET A 341 -10.18 -16.29 -36.75
N ARG A 342 -9.62 -17.51 -36.85
CA ARG A 342 -9.13 -18.27 -35.68
C ARG A 342 -8.00 -17.54 -34.93
N LEU A 343 -7.08 -16.89 -35.65
CA LEU A 343 -6.00 -16.09 -35.04
C LEU A 343 -6.55 -14.89 -34.26
N LEU A 344 -7.56 -14.19 -34.80
CA LEU A 344 -8.21 -13.07 -34.10
C LEU A 344 -8.92 -13.54 -32.82
N LYS A 345 -9.68 -14.63 -32.88
CA LYS A 345 -10.33 -15.25 -31.71
C LYS A 345 -9.33 -15.67 -30.64
N THR A 346 -8.21 -16.29 -31.04
CA THR A 346 -7.12 -16.67 -30.13
C THR A 346 -6.48 -15.46 -29.45
N GLU A 347 -6.34 -14.34 -30.17
CA GLU A 347 -5.79 -13.10 -29.64
C GLU A 347 -6.76 -12.39 -28.68
N GLN A 348 -8.06 -12.35 -28.99
CA GLN A 348 -9.09 -11.83 -28.07
C GLN A 348 -9.20 -12.67 -26.79
N GLU A 349 -9.17 -14.01 -26.91
CA GLU A 349 -9.19 -14.92 -25.76
C GLU A 349 -7.93 -14.73 -24.89
N ARG A 350 -6.76 -14.54 -25.51
CA ARG A 350 -5.50 -14.18 -24.83
C ARG A 350 -5.60 -12.83 -24.10
N GLN A 351 -6.17 -11.80 -24.76
CA GLN A 351 -6.37 -10.47 -24.16
C GLN A 351 -7.31 -10.54 -22.96
N ARG A 352 -8.44 -11.25 -23.08
CA ARG A 352 -9.38 -11.46 -21.99
C ARG A 352 -8.75 -12.20 -20.80
N LEU A 353 -8.00 -13.28 -21.04
CA LEU A 353 -7.28 -14.00 -19.99
C LEU A 353 -6.20 -13.13 -19.34
N GLN A 354 -5.57 -12.23 -20.11
CA GLN A 354 -4.61 -11.26 -19.59
C GLN A 354 -5.30 -10.17 -18.75
N GLU A 355 -6.48 -9.68 -19.14
CA GLU A 355 -7.28 -8.76 -18.33
C GLU A 355 -7.81 -9.39 -17.03
N GLU A 356 -8.34 -10.62 -17.10
CA GLU A 356 -8.76 -11.38 -15.93
C GLU A 356 -7.57 -11.66 -14.99
N SER A 357 -6.38 -11.98 -15.53
CA SER A 357 -5.14 -12.11 -14.75
C SER A 357 -4.66 -10.79 -14.14
N ILE A 358 -4.72 -9.67 -14.89
CA ILE A 358 -4.35 -8.34 -14.37
C ILE A 358 -5.31 -7.94 -13.25
N ARG A 359 -6.60 -8.22 -13.41
CA ARG A 359 -7.62 -7.98 -12.39
C ARG A 359 -7.37 -8.81 -11.13
N GLN A 360 -7.14 -10.12 -11.24
CA GLN A 360 -6.81 -10.97 -10.08
C GLN A 360 -5.53 -10.52 -9.39
N GLN A 361 -4.50 -10.10 -10.15
CA GLN A 361 -3.27 -9.54 -9.59
C GLN A 361 -3.52 -8.20 -8.90
N ALA A 362 -4.41 -7.34 -9.42
CA ALA A 362 -4.78 -6.08 -8.79
C ALA A 362 -5.62 -6.30 -7.51
N GLU A 363 -6.56 -7.24 -7.52
CA GLU A 363 -7.38 -7.61 -6.35
C GLU A 363 -6.49 -8.20 -5.23
N HIS A 364 -5.60 -9.15 -5.54
CA HIS A 364 -4.61 -9.65 -4.57
C HIS A 364 -3.58 -8.61 -4.13
N LEU A 365 -3.16 -7.69 -5.01
CA LEU A 365 -2.26 -6.60 -4.63
C LEU A 365 -2.95 -5.61 -3.70
N ALA A 366 -4.22 -5.30 -3.94
CA ALA A 366 -5.02 -4.45 -3.06
C ALA A 366 -5.30 -5.11 -1.70
N GLU A 367 -5.63 -6.40 -1.67
CA GLU A 367 -5.76 -7.20 -0.44
C GLU A 367 -4.44 -7.22 0.35
N LYS A 368 -3.32 -7.52 -0.32
CA LYS A 368 -1.98 -7.51 0.28
C LYS A 368 -1.57 -6.12 0.76
N GLN A 369 -1.86 -5.07 0.02
CA GLN A 369 -1.62 -3.68 0.43
C GLN A 369 -2.51 -3.29 1.62
N SER A 370 -3.76 -3.75 1.68
CA SER A 370 -4.65 -3.54 2.82
C SER A 370 -4.13 -4.25 4.07
N LEU A 371 -3.74 -5.52 3.97
CA LEU A 371 -3.14 -6.27 5.08
C LEU A 371 -1.79 -5.68 5.55
N LEU A 372 -0.95 -5.21 4.62
CA LEU A 372 0.29 -4.50 4.95
C LEU A 372 0.00 -3.16 5.62
N ALA A 373 -0.96 -2.37 5.12
CA ALA A 373 -1.37 -1.11 5.72
C ALA A 373 -1.99 -1.30 7.11
N ILE A 374 -2.81 -2.33 7.32
CA ILE A 374 -3.37 -2.69 8.63
C ILE A 374 -2.26 -3.08 9.61
N ASN A 375 -1.31 -3.92 9.21
CA ASN A 375 -0.19 -4.31 10.06
C ASN A 375 0.79 -3.16 10.32
N GLN A 376 1.02 -2.29 9.34
CA GLN A 376 1.85 -1.09 9.48
C GLN A 376 1.18 -0.07 10.40
N ALA A 377 -0.09 0.27 10.16
CA ALA A 377 -0.87 1.16 11.01
C ALA A 377 -1.01 0.60 12.44
N LYS A 378 -1.20 -0.71 12.63
CA LYS A 378 -1.15 -1.36 13.96
C LYS A 378 0.21 -1.17 14.63
N SER A 379 1.30 -1.33 13.90
CA SER A 379 2.67 -1.15 14.42
C SER A 379 2.97 0.31 14.79
N GLU A 380 2.55 1.25 13.93
CA GLU A 380 2.74 2.70 14.10
C GLU A 380 1.84 3.23 15.22
N PHE A 381 0.59 2.77 15.31
CA PHE A 381 -0.33 3.07 16.41
C PHE A 381 0.21 2.56 17.76
N LEU A 382 0.80 1.36 17.82
CA LEU A 382 1.43 0.85 19.04
C LEU A 382 2.71 1.60 19.40
N ALA A 383 3.54 1.99 18.41
CA ALA A 383 4.70 2.84 18.63
C ALA A 383 4.32 4.23 19.14
N MET A 384 3.31 4.85 18.52
CA MET A 384 2.72 6.13 18.91
C MET A 384 2.13 6.06 20.30
N ILE A 385 1.23 5.11 20.59
CA ILE A 385 0.66 4.94 21.94
C ILE A 385 1.74 4.67 22.98
N SER A 386 2.79 3.90 22.67
CA SER A 386 3.90 3.75 23.61
C SER A 386 4.64 5.06 23.83
N HIS A 387 4.75 5.97 22.86
CA HIS A 387 5.37 7.28 23.05
C HIS A 387 4.45 8.23 23.83
N GLU A 388 3.17 8.25 23.50
CA GLU A 388 2.10 9.02 24.15
C GLU A 388 1.80 8.57 25.58
N ILE A 389 2.07 7.31 25.94
CA ILE A 389 2.05 6.87 27.34
C ILE A 389 3.41 7.07 27.99
N ARG A 390 4.53 6.73 27.33
CA ARG A 390 5.89 6.87 27.91
C ARG A 390 6.20 8.31 28.28
N THR A 391 5.78 9.30 27.50
CA THR A 391 6.08 10.72 27.77
C THR A 391 5.45 11.20 29.09
N PRO A 392 4.12 11.15 29.29
CA PRO A 392 3.50 11.49 30.57
C PRO A 392 3.88 10.50 31.68
N LEU A 393 4.11 9.21 31.39
CA LEU A 393 4.55 8.25 32.41
C LEU A 393 5.97 8.55 32.90
N THR A 394 6.88 8.99 32.02
CA THR A 394 8.22 9.46 32.39
C THR A 394 8.15 10.79 33.14
N GLY A 395 7.21 11.66 32.78
CA GLY A 395 6.85 12.85 33.57
C GLY A 395 6.37 12.49 34.97
N VAL A 396 5.47 11.51 35.12
CA VAL A 396 4.98 11.00 36.40
C VAL A 396 6.10 10.33 37.20
N ILE A 397 6.93 9.47 36.59
CA ILE A 397 8.12 8.88 37.21
C ILE A 397 9.10 9.97 37.67
N GLY A 398 9.32 11.00 36.85
CA GLY A 398 10.14 12.16 37.20
C GLY A 398 9.57 12.93 38.39
N MET A 399 8.27 13.24 38.38
CA MET A 399 7.59 13.96 39.44
C MET A 399 7.45 13.13 40.73
N LEU A 400 7.27 11.82 40.65
CA LEU A 400 7.32 10.91 41.80
C LEU A 400 8.75 10.82 42.37
N ARG A 401 9.79 10.75 41.52
CA ARG A 401 11.19 10.79 41.95
C ARG A 401 11.57 12.15 42.54
N LEU A 402 10.99 13.27 42.08
CA LEU A 402 11.17 14.61 42.65
C LEU A 402 10.38 14.79 43.97
N ALA A 403 9.13 14.33 44.02
CA ALA A 403 8.32 14.31 45.23
C ALA A 403 8.96 13.44 46.32
N ARG A 404 9.46 12.25 45.99
CA ARG A 404 10.22 11.38 46.91
C ARG A 404 11.53 12.02 47.40
N LYS A 405 12.11 12.96 46.64
CA LYS A 405 13.25 13.77 47.06
C LYS A 405 12.86 14.95 47.97
N GLN A 406 11.57 15.25 48.16
CA GLN A 406 11.12 16.17 49.22
C GLN A 406 11.34 15.52 50.58
N LYS A 407 11.69 16.33 51.59
CA LYS A 407 12.26 15.83 52.84
C LYS A 407 11.30 15.83 54.04
N GLU A 408 10.16 16.49 53.91
CA GLU A 408 9.04 16.45 54.87
C GLU A 408 7.92 15.50 54.40
N LEU A 409 8.28 14.23 54.21
CA LEU A 409 7.32 13.16 53.91
C LEU A 409 7.07 12.30 55.14
N THR A 410 5.81 12.09 55.52
CA THR A 410 5.43 10.92 56.33
C THR A 410 5.80 9.65 55.55
N ALA A 411 6.06 8.51 56.21
CA ALA A 411 6.37 7.28 55.47
C ALA A 411 5.13 6.48 55.05
N THR A 412 3.93 6.86 55.52
CA THR A 412 2.68 6.56 54.81
C THR A 412 2.72 7.20 53.42
N THR A 413 2.99 8.52 53.32
CA THR A 413 3.12 9.21 52.02
C THR A 413 4.34 8.73 51.23
N ARG A 414 5.47 8.43 51.88
CA ARG A 414 6.66 7.89 51.19
C ARG A 414 6.40 6.49 50.65
N GLY A 415 5.78 5.60 51.43
CA GLY A 415 5.35 4.28 50.98
C GLY A 415 4.35 4.35 49.83
N GLN A 416 3.44 5.34 49.83
CA GLN A 416 2.56 5.62 48.69
C GLN A 416 3.33 6.11 47.45
N LEU A 417 4.33 6.98 47.62
CA LEU A 417 5.19 7.46 46.52
C LEU A 417 6.10 6.35 45.97
N ASP A 418 6.66 5.50 46.83
CA ASP A 418 7.45 4.34 46.44
C ASP A 418 6.59 3.28 45.73
N THR A 419 5.41 2.95 46.27
CA THR A 419 4.45 2.04 45.61
C THR A 419 3.99 2.61 44.27
N GLY A 420 3.75 3.93 44.19
CA GLY A 420 3.39 4.63 42.95
C GLY A 420 4.53 4.64 41.93
N LEU A 421 5.78 4.78 42.38
CA LEU A 421 6.96 4.74 41.53
C LEU A 421 7.21 3.32 41.00
N GLU A 422 7.17 2.30 41.87
CA GLU A 422 7.26 0.89 41.47
C GLU A 422 6.12 0.52 40.50
N SER A 423 4.90 1.02 40.72
CA SER A 423 3.77 0.80 39.81
C SER A 423 3.96 1.48 38.45
N ALA A 424 4.55 2.68 38.42
CA ALA A 424 4.81 3.43 37.18
C ALA A 424 5.99 2.84 36.39
N GLU A 425 7.04 2.39 37.08
CA GLU A 425 8.19 1.69 36.48
C GLU A 425 7.77 0.30 35.96
N LEU A 426 6.94 -0.45 36.71
CA LEU A 426 6.30 -1.67 36.23
C LEU A 426 5.45 -1.42 34.97
N LEU A 427 4.63 -0.37 34.95
CA LEU A 427 3.80 -0.03 33.79
C LEU A 427 4.67 0.29 32.56
N LEU A 428 5.79 0.98 32.75
CA LEU A 428 6.77 1.27 31.69
C LEU A 428 7.33 -0.03 31.10
N ASP A 429 7.75 -0.97 31.96
CA ASP A 429 8.27 -2.27 31.54
C ASP A 429 7.22 -3.10 30.78
N ILE A 430 5.96 -3.10 31.24
CA ILE A 430 4.84 -3.77 30.53
C ILE A 430 4.64 -3.18 29.13
N ILE A 431 4.73 -1.86 28.98
CA ILE A 431 4.61 -1.18 27.69
C ILE A 431 5.80 -1.50 26.79
N ASN A 432 7.01 -1.56 27.34
CA ASN A 432 8.23 -1.96 26.63
C ASN A 432 8.17 -3.42 26.15
N ASP A 433 7.69 -4.36 26.99
CA ASP A 433 7.45 -5.76 26.65
C ASP A 433 6.48 -5.89 25.47
N ILE A 434 5.37 -5.15 25.48
CA ILE A 434 4.37 -5.13 24.40
C ILE A 434 4.95 -4.53 23.11
N LEU A 435 5.77 -3.48 23.20
CA LEU A 435 6.49 -2.92 22.06
C LEU A 435 7.47 -3.91 21.44
N ASP A 436 8.36 -4.49 22.24
CA ASP A 436 9.40 -5.39 21.72
C ASP A 436 8.77 -6.66 21.15
N THR A 437 7.68 -7.16 21.76
CA THR A 437 6.82 -8.23 21.20
C THR A 437 6.29 -7.87 19.81
N SER A 438 5.85 -6.62 19.61
CA SER A 438 5.31 -6.12 18.34
C SER A 438 6.39 -5.86 17.29
N LYS A 439 7.56 -5.34 17.70
CA LYS A 439 8.73 -5.13 16.83
C LYS A 439 9.30 -6.46 16.31
N MET A 440 9.33 -7.50 17.13
CA MET A 440 9.74 -8.84 16.73
C MET A 440 8.76 -9.45 15.71
N GLU A 441 7.44 -9.32 15.92
CA GLU A 441 6.44 -9.76 14.91
C GLU A 441 6.59 -9.03 13.58
N ALA A 442 6.93 -7.74 13.60
CA ALA A 442 7.17 -6.94 12.41
C ALA A 442 8.54 -7.18 11.74
N GLY A 443 9.43 -8.00 12.33
CA GLY A 443 10.81 -8.17 11.86
C GLY A 443 11.67 -6.90 11.97
N LYS A 444 11.25 -5.92 12.79
CA LYS A 444 11.87 -4.58 12.92
C LYS A 444 12.78 -4.43 14.15
N LEU A 445 12.98 -5.50 14.93
CA LEU A 445 13.95 -5.49 16.03
C LEU A 445 15.36 -5.76 15.48
N GLN A 446 16.18 -4.72 15.44
CA GLN A 446 17.61 -4.85 15.13
C GLN A 446 18.39 -5.22 16.39
N LEU A 447 19.47 -6.00 16.22
CA LEU A 447 20.42 -6.35 17.28
C LEU A 447 21.70 -5.54 17.09
N GLU A 448 22.22 -4.97 18.17
CA GLU A 448 23.55 -4.37 18.15
C GLU A 448 24.61 -5.48 18.19
N THR A 449 25.72 -5.33 17.46
CA THR A 449 26.83 -6.28 17.47
C THR A 449 28.11 -5.53 17.84
N ILE A 450 28.30 -5.32 19.14
CA ILE A 450 29.41 -4.54 19.70
C ILE A 450 30.31 -5.41 20.59
N PRO A 451 31.60 -5.06 20.76
CA PRO A 451 32.47 -5.70 21.75
C PRO A 451 31.98 -5.41 23.17
N PHE A 452 31.67 -6.45 23.96
CA PHE A 452 31.30 -6.31 25.36
C PHE A 452 31.93 -7.38 26.27
N ASP A 453 32.16 -7.04 27.54
CA ASP A 453 32.51 -8.03 28.56
C ASP A 453 31.25 -8.70 29.12
N LEU A 454 31.14 -10.00 28.89
CA LEU A 454 30.04 -10.82 29.37
C LEU A 454 30.06 -11.02 30.90
N HIS A 455 31.23 -10.98 31.55
CA HIS A 455 31.30 -11.04 33.02
C HIS A 455 30.65 -9.80 33.66
N LYS A 456 30.92 -8.60 33.13
CA LYS A 456 30.24 -7.36 33.55
C LYS A 456 28.73 -7.41 33.35
N VAL A 457 28.24 -7.98 32.24
CA VAL A 457 26.79 -8.17 32.02
C VAL A 457 26.18 -9.14 33.03
N ILE A 458 26.79 -10.31 33.26
CA ILE A 458 26.34 -11.29 34.26
C ILE A 458 26.33 -10.66 35.66
N GLY A 459 27.44 -10.06 36.08
CA GLY A 459 27.59 -9.44 37.40
C GLY A 459 26.56 -8.34 37.67
N GLN A 460 26.23 -7.52 36.66
CA GLN A 460 25.18 -6.51 36.77
C GLN A 460 23.78 -7.14 36.96
N VAL A 461 23.44 -8.25 36.27
CA VAL A 461 22.16 -8.95 36.47
C VAL A 461 22.10 -9.59 37.87
N VAL A 462 23.21 -10.21 38.31
CA VAL A 462 23.33 -10.82 39.64
C VAL A 462 23.14 -9.76 40.73
N ASN A 463 23.82 -8.62 40.64
CA ASN A 463 23.72 -7.54 41.62
C ASN A 463 22.28 -6.97 41.76
N LEU A 464 21.49 -6.96 40.69
CA LEU A 464 20.08 -6.54 40.72
C LEU A 464 19.15 -7.57 41.38
N LEU A 465 19.48 -8.86 41.30
CA LEU A 465 18.63 -9.95 41.77
C LEU A 465 19.04 -10.54 43.14
N GLN A 466 20.30 -10.39 43.54
CA GLN A 466 20.83 -10.83 44.83
C GLN A 466 20.00 -10.36 46.04
N PRO A 467 19.52 -9.10 46.13
CA PRO A 467 18.70 -8.66 47.27
C PRO A 467 17.33 -9.35 47.33
N ARG A 468 16.76 -9.74 46.18
CA ARG A 468 15.48 -10.46 46.10
C ARG A 468 15.62 -11.91 46.56
N ALA A 469 16.71 -12.57 46.18
CA ALA A 469 17.07 -13.90 46.69
C ALA A 469 17.30 -13.88 48.21
N GLN A 470 18.08 -12.92 48.70
CA GLN A 470 18.34 -12.73 50.13
C GLN A 470 17.08 -12.42 50.94
N ALA A 471 16.15 -11.62 50.41
CA ALA A 471 14.87 -11.33 51.06
C ALA A 471 13.94 -12.56 51.17
N LYS A 472 14.05 -13.53 50.24
CA LYS A 472 13.40 -14.85 50.36
C LYS A 472 14.18 -15.85 51.23
N GLY A 473 15.45 -15.59 51.53
CA GLY A 473 16.33 -16.53 52.23
C GLY A 473 16.81 -17.70 51.36
N ILE A 474 16.72 -17.60 50.02
CA ILE A 474 17.20 -18.63 49.09
C ILE A 474 18.67 -18.37 48.72
N ALA A 475 19.45 -19.43 48.54
CA ALA A 475 20.84 -19.30 48.10
C ALA A 475 20.88 -18.98 46.59
N PHE A 476 21.64 -17.96 46.21
CA PHE A 476 21.88 -17.62 44.80
C PHE A 476 23.37 -17.83 44.49
N VAL A 477 23.65 -18.79 43.59
CA VAL A 477 24.99 -19.28 43.25
C VAL A 477 25.30 -18.93 41.79
N VAL A 478 26.52 -18.49 41.53
CA VAL A 478 26.98 -18.10 40.18
C VAL A 478 28.33 -18.74 39.92
N ASP A 479 28.44 -19.48 38.82
CA ASP A 479 29.66 -20.17 38.39
C ASP A 479 29.99 -19.84 36.94
N THR A 480 30.99 -18.97 36.75
CA THR A 480 31.54 -18.61 35.44
C THR A 480 32.98 -19.11 35.26
N ARG A 481 33.43 -20.10 36.06
CA ARG A 481 34.83 -20.58 36.06
C ARG A 481 35.33 -21.14 34.73
N TYR A 482 34.41 -21.47 33.83
CA TYR A 482 34.67 -22.00 32.49
C TYR A 482 34.32 -20.98 31.38
N LEU A 483 34.21 -19.70 31.73
CA LEU A 483 34.02 -18.59 30.80
C LEU A 483 35.31 -17.74 30.76
N PRO A 484 35.98 -17.59 29.61
CA PRO A 484 37.20 -16.79 29.52
C PRO A 484 36.89 -15.28 29.65
N GLN A 485 37.81 -14.55 30.28
CA GLN A 485 37.79 -13.09 30.38
C GLN A 485 38.27 -12.48 29.05
N VAL A 486 37.35 -12.41 28.09
CA VAL A 486 37.54 -11.86 26.75
C VAL A 486 36.31 -11.04 26.36
N TYR A 487 36.45 -10.19 25.34
CA TYR A 487 35.32 -9.46 24.77
C TYR A 487 34.56 -10.38 23.80
N TYR A 488 33.23 -10.28 23.84
CA TYR A 488 32.32 -10.99 22.95
C TYR A 488 31.63 -9.98 22.04
N LEU A 489 31.35 -10.37 20.79
CA LEU A 489 30.55 -9.60 19.85
C LEU A 489 29.07 -9.97 19.99
N GLY A 490 28.22 -8.96 20.20
CA GLY A 490 26.77 -9.14 20.27
C GLY A 490 26.08 -7.98 21.01
N ASP A 491 24.86 -8.23 21.46
CA ASP A 491 24.01 -7.22 22.11
C ASP A 491 24.00 -7.40 23.66
N PRO A 492 24.73 -6.56 24.42
CA PRO A 492 24.77 -6.65 25.88
C PRO A 492 23.44 -6.25 26.56
N VAL A 493 22.56 -5.53 25.86
CA VAL A 493 21.24 -5.13 26.38
C VAL A 493 20.26 -6.29 26.29
N ARG A 494 20.21 -7.00 25.15
CA ARG A 494 19.37 -8.20 24.99
C ARG A 494 19.90 -9.38 25.80
N MET A 495 21.22 -9.55 25.90
CA MET A 495 21.84 -10.51 26.81
C MET A 495 21.38 -10.30 28.26
N ARG A 496 21.40 -9.04 28.74
CA ARG A 496 20.89 -8.65 30.07
C ARG A 496 19.40 -8.96 30.21
N GLN A 497 18.58 -8.63 29.21
CA GLN A 497 17.12 -8.86 29.20
C GLN A 497 16.79 -10.36 29.31
N ILE A 498 17.47 -11.22 28.55
CA ILE A 498 17.33 -12.68 28.60
C ILE A 498 17.70 -13.21 30.00
N LEU A 499 18.89 -12.88 30.50
CA LEU A 499 19.38 -13.39 31.79
C LEU A 499 18.52 -12.91 32.96
N PHE A 500 18.12 -11.64 32.97
CA PHE A 500 17.27 -11.07 34.03
C PHE A 500 15.88 -11.72 34.07
N ASN A 501 15.28 -12.00 32.90
CA ASN A 501 13.98 -12.68 32.82
C ASN A 501 14.04 -14.13 33.33
N LEU A 502 15.07 -14.89 32.95
CA LEU A 502 15.22 -16.29 33.37
C LEU A 502 15.56 -16.40 34.87
N LEU A 503 16.53 -15.63 35.36
CA LEU A 503 16.94 -15.63 36.77
C LEU A 503 15.87 -15.01 37.68
N GLY A 504 15.16 -13.99 37.20
CA GLY A 504 14.02 -13.39 37.89
C GLY A 504 12.88 -14.39 38.11
N ASN A 505 12.56 -15.21 37.09
CA ASN A 505 11.57 -16.28 37.23
C ASN A 505 12.04 -17.39 38.19
N ALA A 506 13.29 -17.84 38.10
CA ALA A 506 13.87 -18.83 39.02
C ALA A 506 13.75 -18.40 40.49
N ILE A 507 14.11 -17.14 40.81
CA ILE A 507 13.98 -16.55 42.16
C ILE A 507 12.51 -16.36 42.56
N LYS A 508 11.64 -16.02 41.60
CA LYS A 508 10.20 -15.83 41.83
C LYS A 508 9.49 -17.13 42.23
N PHE A 509 9.80 -18.25 41.58
CA PHE A 509 9.13 -19.55 41.79
C PHE A 509 9.85 -20.50 42.76
N THR A 510 11.01 -20.10 43.29
CA THR A 510 11.69 -20.78 44.41
C THR A 510 11.35 -20.09 45.73
N ASP A 511 10.71 -20.78 46.66
CA ASP A 511 10.40 -20.25 48.01
C ASP A 511 11.40 -20.70 49.09
N GLN A 512 12.05 -21.85 48.90
CA GLN A 512 13.17 -22.34 49.72
C GLN A 512 14.17 -23.12 48.84
N GLY A 513 15.43 -23.23 49.27
CA GLY A 513 16.49 -23.90 48.51
C GLY A 513 17.40 -22.92 47.76
N GLN A 514 17.68 -23.19 46.48
CA GLN A 514 18.69 -22.43 45.73
C GLN A 514 18.34 -22.17 44.26
N VAL A 515 18.96 -21.11 43.72
CA VAL A 515 19.04 -20.80 42.28
C VAL A 515 20.52 -20.78 41.89
N THR A 516 20.86 -21.40 40.77
CA THR A 516 22.24 -21.51 40.26
C THR A 516 22.31 -21.03 38.81
N LEU A 517 23.17 -20.05 38.54
CA LEU A 517 23.62 -19.70 37.20
C LEU A 517 24.97 -20.35 36.92
N THR A 518 25.08 -21.11 35.83
CA THR A 518 26.37 -21.56 35.28
C THR A 518 26.58 -21.00 33.88
N ALA A 519 27.82 -20.61 33.54
CA ALA A 519 28.20 -20.16 32.21
C ALA A 519 29.53 -20.79 31.76
N HIS A 520 29.55 -21.31 30.54
CA HIS A 520 30.74 -21.88 29.89
C HIS A 520 30.73 -21.62 28.38
N THR A 521 31.83 -21.84 27.68
CA THR A 521 31.90 -21.67 26.22
C THR A 521 32.77 -22.71 25.52
N ASP A 522 32.34 -23.10 24.32
CA ASP A 522 33.10 -23.94 23.39
C ASP A 522 33.76 -23.10 22.28
N HIS A 523 34.33 -21.95 22.67
CA HIS A 523 34.94 -20.89 21.83
C HIS A 523 34.03 -20.15 20.83
N THR A 524 33.04 -20.80 20.23
CA THR A 524 32.11 -20.20 19.25
C THR A 524 30.65 -20.13 19.74
N LEU A 525 30.35 -20.85 20.82
CA LEU A 525 29.02 -20.97 21.41
C LEU A 525 29.15 -20.77 22.93
N VAL A 526 28.40 -19.84 23.49
CA VAL A 526 28.32 -19.60 24.93
C VAL A 526 27.05 -20.26 25.46
N LYS A 527 27.20 -21.04 26.53
CA LYS A 527 26.14 -21.87 27.12
C LYS A 527 25.87 -21.43 28.55
N PHE A 528 24.63 -21.04 28.80
CA PHE A 528 24.12 -20.72 30.12
C PHE A 528 23.19 -21.83 30.59
N SER A 529 23.32 -22.24 31.86
CA SER A 529 22.28 -23.04 32.51
C SER A 529 21.82 -22.35 33.78
N ILE A 530 20.53 -22.06 33.86
CA ILE A 530 19.84 -21.47 35.00
C ILE A 530 19.02 -22.60 35.63
N ALA A 531 19.41 -23.04 36.82
CA ALA A 531 18.73 -24.11 37.56
C ALA A 531 18.14 -23.56 38.87
N ASP A 532 16.93 -24.00 39.22
CA ASP A 532 16.24 -23.67 40.46
C ASP A 532 15.70 -24.92 41.15
N THR A 533 15.45 -24.81 42.46
CA THR A 533 14.80 -25.84 43.28
C THR A 533 13.35 -25.44 43.63
N GLY A 534 12.67 -24.79 42.69
CA GLY A 534 11.32 -24.26 42.90
C GLY A 534 10.21 -25.30 42.71
N ILE A 535 8.98 -24.81 42.53
CA ILE A 535 7.78 -25.66 42.37
C ILE A 535 7.79 -26.58 41.13
N GLY A 536 8.67 -26.33 40.16
CA GLY A 536 8.69 -27.05 38.88
C GLY A 536 7.46 -26.77 38.01
N MET A 537 7.33 -27.52 36.92
CA MET A 537 6.24 -27.41 35.94
C MET A 537 5.77 -28.79 35.49
N ASP A 538 4.49 -28.90 35.14
CA ASP A 538 3.92 -30.10 34.52
C ASP A 538 4.05 -30.07 32.98
N GLU A 539 3.53 -31.12 32.33
CA GLU A 539 3.61 -31.27 30.87
C GLU A 539 2.80 -30.19 30.11
N GLN A 540 1.69 -29.70 30.68
CA GLN A 540 0.84 -28.69 30.05
C GLN A 540 1.48 -27.30 30.15
N ALA A 541 1.96 -26.92 31.33
CA ALA A 541 2.74 -25.70 31.53
C ALA A 541 4.00 -25.70 30.63
N ARG A 542 4.70 -26.83 30.51
CA ARG A 542 5.91 -26.95 29.67
C ARG A 542 5.63 -26.79 28.17
N SER A 543 4.54 -27.34 27.65
CA SER A 543 4.20 -27.24 26.21
C SER A 543 3.62 -25.87 25.79
N HIS A 544 3.25 -25.02 26.75
CA HIS A 544 2.74 -23.67 26.51
C HIS A 544 3.72 -22.55 26.95
N LEU A 545 4.84 -22.88 27.60
CA LEU A 545 5.76 -21.98 28.30
C LEU A 545 6.27 -20.74 27.55
N PHE A 546 6.41 -20.83 26.22
CA PHE A 546 6.91 -19.74 25.37
C PHE A 546 5.82 -19.02 24.56
N ARG A 547 4.54 -19.32 24.81
CA ARG A 547 3.40 -18.66 24.17
C ARG A 547 3.10 -17.32 24.83
N LYS A 548 2.59 -16.37 24.04
CA LYS A 548 2.36 -14.99 24.49
C LYS A 548 1.10 -14.90 25.34
N PHE A 549 1.19 -14.17 26.47
CA PHE A 549 0.08 -13.92 27.41
C PHE A 549 -0.49 -15.14 28.14
N GLU A 550 0.10 -16.33 27.95
CA GLU A 550 -0.39 -17.57 28.58
C GLU A 550 0.25 -17.76 29.96
N GLN A 551 -0.53 -18.19 30.96
CA GLN A 551 -0.08 -18.35 32.35
C GLN A 551 -0.69 -19.62 32.96
N ALA A 552 0.10 -20.38 33.71
CA ALA A 552 -0.19 -21.78 34.01
C ALA A 552 -1.46 -22.04 34.84
N ASP A 553 -1.84 -21.17 35.78
CA ASP A 553 -3.13 -21.30 36.49
C ASP A 553 -3.63 -19.98 37.14
N THR A 554 -4.95 -19.91 37.31
CA THR A 554 -5.74 -18.85 37.97
C THR A 554 -5.67 -18.88 39.51
N SER A 555 -5.23 -19.99 40.10
CA SER A 555 -5.09 -20.14 41.56
C SER A 555 -3.82 -19.48 42.11
N THR A 556 -2.69 -19.67 41.42
CA THR A 556 -1.36 -19.12 41.76
C THR A 556 -1.20 -17.63 41.45
N THR A 557 -1.99 -17.09 40.51
CA THR A 557 -1.83 -15.72 39.97
C THR A 557 -2.00 -14.63 41.02
N ARG A 558 -2.82 -14.85 42.06
CA ARG A 558 -3.00 -13.91 43.18
C ARG A 558 -1.77 -13.75 44.09
N ARG A 559 -0.76 -14.61 43.96
CA ARG A 559 0.42 -14.64 44.83
C ARG A 559 1.71 -14.17 44.14
N PHE A 560 1.79 -14.32 42.82
CA PHE A 560 3.04 -14.11 42.04
C PHE A 560 2.76 -13.51 40.63
N GLY A 561 2.20 -12.30 40.56
CA GLY A 561 1.78 -11.65 39.30
C GLY A 561 2.89 -11.41 38.25
N GLY A 562 2.48 -11.16 37.00
CA GLY A 562 3.35 -10.88 35.85
C GLY A 562 2.58 -10.82 34.52
N THR A 563 3.25 -10.47 33.41
CA THR A 563 2.64 -10.32 32.08
C THR A 563 2.43 -11.62 31.31
N GLY A 564 3.28 -12.62 31.53
CA GLY A 564 3.38 -13.78 30.63
C GLY A 564 4.11 -13.47 29.31
N LEU A 565 4.80 -12.33 29.19
CA LEU A 565 5.56 -11.96 27.98
C LEU A 565 7.06 -12.26 28.08
N GLY A 566 7.69 -12.09 29.25
CA GLY A 566 9.15 -12.17 29.39
C GLY A 566 9.81 -13.47 28.89
N LEU A 567 9.14 -14.63 28.98
CA LEU A 567 9.67 -15.90 28.42
C LEU A 567 9.52 -15.97 26.90
N ALA A 568 8.38 -15.54 26.35
CA ALA A 568 8.18 -15.44 24.90
C ALA A 568 9.13 -14.42 24.25
N ILE A 569 9.40 -13.30 24.94
CA ILE A 569 10.40 -12.31 24.53
C ILE A 569 11.80 -12.90 24.57
N SER A 570 12.19 -13.56 25.67
CA SER A 570 13.51 -14.19 25.78
C SER A 570 13.74 -15.24 24.69
N HIS A 571 12.73 -16.06 24.38
CA HIS A 571 12.78 -17.01 23.26
C HIS A 571 12.96 -16.31 21.91
N GLY A 572 12.19 -15.26 21.62
CA GLY A 572 12.33 -14.48 20.39
C GLY A 572 13.69 -13.80 20.23
N LEU A 573 14.23 -13.21 21.30
CA LEU A 573 15.58 -12.63 21.32
C LEU A 573 16.66 -13.68 21.07
N ILE A 574 16.58 -14.85 21.71
CA ILE A 574 17.53 -15.94 21.51
C ILE A 574 17.51 -16.43 20.05
N GLN A 575 16.32 -16.54 19.43
CA GLN A 575 16.21 -16.91 18.02
C GLN A 575 16.78 -15.84 17.07
N LEU A 576 16.56 -14.54 17.34
CA LEU A 576 17.17 -13.46 16.56
C LEU A 576 18.70 -13.43 16.70
N MET A 577 19.22 -13.77 17.89
CA MET A 577 20.64 -13.97 18.15
C MET A 577 21.17 -15.32 17.62
N GLN A 578 20.40 -16.05 16.80
CA GLN A 578 20.76 -17.34 16.18
C GLN A 578 21.09 -18.46 17.19
N GLY A 579 20.59 -18.34 18.42
CA GLY A 579 20.78 -19.31 19.50
C GLY A 579 19.62 -20.29 19.70
N SER A 580 19.74 -21.11 20.74
CA SER A 580 18.73 -22.08 21.17
C SER A 580 18.34 -21.89 22.65
N ILE A 581 17.12 -22.29 23.01
CA ILE A 581 16.68 -22.41 24.40
C ILE A 581 15.94 -23.74 24.62
N GLY A 582 16.29 -24.43 25.69
CA GLY A 582 15.64 -25.65 26.16
C GLY A 582 15.27 -25.56 27.64
N VAL A 583 14.31 -26.39 28.07
CA VAL A 583 13.86 -26.46 29.46
C VAL A 583 13.67 -27.90 29.91
N THR A 584 14.14 -28.23 31.10
CA THR A 584 13.88 -29.49 31.81
C THR A 584 13.31 -29.16 33.18
N SER A 585 12.12 -29.68 33.49
CA SER A 585 11.37 -29.37 34.72
C SER A 585 10.43 -30.52 35.04
N ALA A 586 10.19 -30.75 36.33
CA ALA A 586 9.20 -31.69 36.85
C ALA A 586 8.58 -31.14 38.15
N PRO A 587 7.30 -31.41 38.47
CA PRO A 587 6.63 -30.83 39.64
C PRO A 587 7.32 -31.21 40.96
N GLY A 588 7.72 -30.21 41.75
CA GLY A 588 8.43 -30.38 43.02
C GLY A 588 9.94 -30.63 42.92
N GLU A 589 10.50 -30.81 41.72
CA GLU A 589 11.94 -31.01 41.50
C GLU A 589 12.67 -29.75 40.99
N GLY A 590 11.93 -28.66 40.77
CA GLY A 590 12.45 -27.40 40.23
C GLY A 590 12.53 -27.36 38.70
N THR A 591 13.21 -26.34 38.18
CA THR A 591 13.37 -26.10 36.74
C THR A 591 14.82 -25.83 36.36
N THR A 592 15.24 -26.30 35.18
CA THR A 592 16.50 -25.90 34.55
C THR A 592 16.25 -25.41 33.13
N PHE A 593 16.56 -24.15 32.88
CA PHE A 593 16.69 -23.59 31.53
C PHE A 593 18.12 -23.73 31.03
N ARG A 594 18.28 -24.02 29.74
CA ARG A 594 19.56 -24.05 29.02
C ARG A 594 19.45 -23.11 27.82
N VAL A 595 20.41 -22.20 27.68
CA VAL A 595 20.47 -21.22 26.58
C VAL A 595 21.83 -21.32 25.91
N GLU A 596 21.85 -21.43 24.60
CA GLU A 596 23.07 -21.50 23.80
C GLU A 596 23.08 -20.34 22.79
N LEU A 597 24.11 -19.51 22.80
CA LEU A 597 24.18 -18.29 21.98
C LEU A 597 25.53 -18.18 21.24
N PRO A 598 25.53 -18.01 19.90
CA PRO A 598 26.76 -17.92 19.10
C PRO A 598 27.40 -16.54 19.24
N LEU A 599 28.20 -16.36 20.29
CA LEU A 599 28.95 -15.12 20.55
C LEU A 599 30.39 -15.29 20.10
N ALA A 600 30.79 -14.56 19.05
CA ALA A 600 32.18 -14.56 18.59
C ALA A 600 33.07 -13.81 19.58
N VAL A 601 34.22 -14.40 19.94
CA VAL A 601 35.26 -13.72 20.72
C VAL A 601 35.99 -12.70 19.84
N THR A 602 36.27 -11.52 20.38
CA THR A 602 37.09 -10.48 19.74
C THR A 602 38.28 -10.10 20.63
N GLU A 603 39.38 -9.68 20.00
CA GLU A 603 40.48 -9.03 20.69
C GLU A 603 40.02 -7.69 21.29
N THR A 604 40.72 -7.23 22.34
CA THR A 604 40.48 -5.95 23.01
C THR A 604 40.61 -4.78 22.02
N PRO A 605 39.61 -3.88 21.92
CA PRO A 605 39.76 -2.65 21.15
C PRO A 605 40.94 -1.84 21.68
N GLN A 606 41.90 -1.48 20.81
CA GLN A 606 43.19 -0.92 21.26
C GLN A 606 43.06 0.44 21.98
N ASP A 607 41.98 1.19 21.73
CA ASP A 607 41.64 2.43 22.45
C ASP A 607 41.19 2.21 23.92
N SER A 608 41.05 0.96 24.38
CA SER A 608 40.58 0.64 25.75
C SER A 608 41.70 0.45 26.78
N LEU A 609 42.97 0.61 26.40
CA LEU A 609 44.12 0.49 27.32
C LEU A 609 44.39 1.72 28.20
N ASP A 610 43.58 2.80 28.10
CA ASP A 610 43.73 4.00 28.92
C ASP A 610 42.38 4.50 29.49
N ARG A 611 41.80 3.70 30.40
CA ARG A 611 40.97 4.09 31.57
C ARG A 611 40.37 2.89 32.30
N GLY A 612 40.85 2.64 33.52
CA GLY A 612 40.00 2.07 34.57
C GLY A 612 39.38 3.22 35.39
N ASP A 613 38.09 3.11 35.72
CA ASP A 613 37.24 3.91 36.65
C ASP A 613 37.31 5.46 36.70
N ASP A 614 38.31 6.13 36.13
CA ASP A 614 38.39 7.60 36.07
C ASP A 614 37.59 8.15 34.88
N THR A 615 36.37 8.61 35.17
CA THR A 615 35.61 9.47 34.26
C THR A 615 36.38 10.80 34.11
N PRO A 616 36.87 11.17 32.91
CA PRO A 616 37.62 12.41 32.73
C PRO A 616 36.83 13.64 33.21
N LEU A 617 37.47 14.45 34.04
CA LEU A 617 36.85 15.61 34.70
C LEU A 617 36.93 16.85 33.80
N LEU A 618 35.82 17.59 33.72
CA LEU A 618 35.67 18.79 32.90
C LEU A 618 36.62 19.90 33.42
N THR A 619 37.59 20.31 32.60
CA THR A 619 38.65 21.24 33.01
C THR A 619 38.39 22.70 32.68
N HIS A 620 37.50 22.98 31.72
CA HIS A 620 37.19 24.33 31.25
C HIS A 620 35.67 24.52 31.14
N GLN A 621 35.19 25.72 31.47
CA GLN A 621 33.80 26.09 31.26
C GLN A 621 33.58 26.36 29.78
N LEU A 622 32.55 25.75 29.20
CA LEU A 622 32.08 26.07 27.86
C LEU A 622 30.88 27.01 27.96
N ARG A 623 30.85 28.00 27.07
CA ARG A 623 29.62 28.70 26.73
C ARG A 623 28.87 27.91 25.68
N VAL A 624 27.81 27.23 26.11
CA VAL A 624 27.03 26.30 25.29
C VAL A 624 25.80 27.02 24.74
N LEU A 625 25.54 26.85 23.45
CA LEU A 625 24.29 27.21 22.80
C LEU A 625 23.48 25.93 22.62
N TYR A 626 22.26 25.87 23.16
CA TYR A 626 21.40 24.70 23.09
C TYR A 626 20.10 25.02 22.34
N ALA A 627 19.89 24.33 21.21
CA ALA A 627 18.69 24.49 20.39
C ALA A 627 17.75 23.27 20.55
N GLU A 628 16.52 23.51 21.05
CA GLU A 628 15.49 22.51 21.38
C GLU A 628 14.12 23.20 21.46
N ASP A 629 13.06 22.60 20.91
CA ASP A 629 11.72 23.20 20.86
C ASP A 629 10.75 22.73 21.97
N VAL A 630 11.12 21.73 22.79
CA VAL A 630 10.28 21.16 23.87
C VAL A 630 10.69 21.70 25.25
N PRO A 631 9.87 22.54 25.93
CA PRO A 631 10.25 23.18 27.20
C PRO A 631 10.60 22.23 28.36
N THR A 632 10.07 21.00 28.37
CA THR A 632 10.42 20.00 29.40
C THR A 632 11.81 19.40 29.16
N ASN A 633 12.23 19.28 27.89
CA ASN A 633 13.59 18.86 27.53
C ASN A 633 14.57 20.02 27.76
N GLN A 634 14.18 21.26 27.42
CA GLN A 634 14.93 22.47 27.76
C GLN A 634 15.27 22.49 29.27
N LEU A 635 14.26 22.38 30.14
CA LEU A 635 14.44 22.37 31.60
C LEU A 635 15.34 21.22 32.10
N LEU A 636 15.18 20.01 31.54
CA LEU A 636 16.00 18.85 31.90
C LEU A 636 17.49 19.08 31.58
N VAL A 637 17.79 19.57 30.38
CA VAL A 637 19.18 19.74 29.90
C VAL A 637 19.84 20.97 30.51
N GLN A 638 19.10 22.07 30.69
CA GLN A 638 19.53 23.22 31.51
C GLN A 638 19.95 22.75 32.91
N THR A 639 19.15 21.90 33.55
CA THR A 639 19.48 21.33 34.87
C THR A 639 20.76 20.49 34.81
N LEU A 640 20.88 19.57 33.87
CA LEU A 640 22.04 18.66 33.76
C LEU A 640 23.35 19.41 33.45
N LEU A 641 23.33 20.35 32.51
CA LEU A 641 24.51 21.10 32.11
C LEU A 641 24.91 22.18 33.14
N GLY A 642 23.94 22.80 33.82
CA GLY A 642 24.21 23.75 34.90
C GLY A 642 24.87 23.07 36.10
N GLU A 643 24.48 21.83 36.40
CA GLU A 643 25.14 20.99 37.41
C GLU A 643 26.55 20.53 36.98
N MET A 644 26.82 20.43 35.68
CA MET A 644 28.17 20.24 35.10
C MET A 644 28.98 21.55 35.03
N GLY A 645 28.37 22.70 35.32
CA GLY A 645 29.03 24.01 35.40
C GLY A 645 29.23 24.72 34.05
N MET A 646 28.36 24.50 33.07
CA MET A 646 28.37 25.17 31.77
C MET A 646 27.46 26.41 31.73
N ASP A 647 27.69 27.36 30.81
CA ASP A 647 26.74 28.46 30.50
C ASP A 647 25.75 28.02 29.41
N ILE A 648 24.46 28.14 29.73
CA ILE A 648 23.22 27.50 29.20
C ILE A 648 22.38 28.16 28.09
N VAL A 649 22.85 29.09 27.26
CA VAL A 649 21.94 29.85 26.35
C VAL A 649 21.06 28.91 25.50
N VAL A 650 19.74 28.93 25.76
CA VAL A 650 18.74 28.12 25.05
C VAL A 650 17.98 28.95 24.02
N VAL A 651 17.74 28.35 22.85
CA VAL A 651 16.95 28.88 21.73
C VAL A 651 16.00 27.80 21.19
N ASP A 652 14.92 28.19 20.52
CA ASP A 652 13.84 27.27 20.15
C ASP A 652 14.03 26.63 18.75
N ASN A 653 15.05 27.03 17.97
CA ASN A 653 15.31 26.51 16.63
C ASN A 653 16.71 26.88 16.06
N GLY A 654 17.07 26.28 14.93
CA GLY A 654 18.35 26.46 14.26
C GLY A 654 18.59 27.84 13.64
N LEU A 655 17.54 28.63 13.33
CA LEU A 655 17.71 29.99 12.82
C LEU A 655 18.13 30.93 13.96
N GLN A 656 17.45 30.85 15.10
CA GLN A 656 17.85 31.57 16.31
C GLN A 656 19.24 31.16 16.79
N ALA A 657 19.64 29.90 16.57
CA ALA A 657 21.01 29.47 16.83
C ALA A 657 22.04 30.20 15.94
N LEU A 658 21.76 30.39 14.64
CA LEU A 658 22.62 31.19 13.76
C LEU A 658 22.62 32.68 14.13
N GLU A 659 21.48 33.25 14.55
CA GLU A 659 21.40 34.62 15.04
C GLU A 659 22.22 34.82 16.32
N ALA A 660 22.14 33.88 17.26
CA ALA A 660 22.95 33.86 18.48
C ALA A 660 24.44 33.79 18.15
N LEU A 661 24.85 32.91 17.22
CA LEU A 661 26.24 32.76 16.74
C LEU A 661 26.75 33.94 15.90
N ALA A 662 25.87 34.85 15.47
CA ALA A 662 26.24 36.13 14.86
C ALA A 662 26.34 37.26 15.90
N ARG A 663 25.47 37.26 16.91
CA ARG A 663 25.47 38.28 17.97
C ARG A 663 26.60 38.07 18.98
N ASP A 664 26.73 36.86 19.51
CA ASP A 664 27.58 36.51 20.65
C ASP A 664 28.55 35.38 20.32
N ASP A 665 29.58 35.25 21.16
CA ASP A 665 30.55 34.16 21.06
C ASP A 665 30.17 32.98 21.98
N PHE A 666 30.36 31.77 21.45
CA PHE A 666 30.06 30.47 22.06
C PHE A 666 31.21 29.49 21.83
N ASP A 667 31.26 28.41 22.60
CA ASP A 667 32.32 27.39 22.52
C ASP A 667 31.78 26.00 22.11
N LEU A 668 30.48 25.75 22.27
CA LEU A 668 29.80 24.51 21.88
C LEU A 668 28.38 24.81 21.42
N VAL A 669 27.93 24.12 20.38
CA VAL A 669 26.52 24.07 19.98
C VAL A 669 25.98 22.65 20.22
N LEU A 670 24.95 22.52 21.06
CA LEU A 670 24.10 21.34 21.13
C LEU A 670 22.81 21.65 20.36
N MET A 671 22.43 20.84 19.39
CA MET A 671 21.33 21.19 18.49
C MET A 671 20.47 19.96 18.17
N ASP A 672 19.17 20.03 18.45
CA ASP A 672 18.28 18.93 18.11
C ASP A 672 18.18 18.73 16.58
N TRP A 673 18.11 17.47 16.17
CA TRP A 673 18.12 17.09 14.75
C TRP A 673 16.91 17.66 14.00
N ARG A 674 15.76 17.76 14.68
CA ARG A 674 14.46 18.10 14.09
C ARG A 674 13.80 19.19 14.92
N MET A 675 13.97 20.43 14.48
CA MET A 675 13.33 21.62 15.05
C MET A 675 12.48 22.33 13.98
N PRO A 676 11.45 23.10 14.35
CA PRO A 676 10.72 23.97 13.44
C PRO A 676 11.60 25.13 12.92
N ILE A 677 11.11 25.84 11.89
CA ILE A 677 11.74 27.03 11.25
C ILE A 677 13.04 26.72 10.50
N MET A 678 14.04 26.11 11.16
CA MET A 678 15.25 25.60 10.55
C MET A 678 15.72 24.36 11.32
N ASP A 679 15.80 23.22 10.62
CA ASP A 679 16.31 21.97 11.19
C ASP A 679 17.80 22.08 11.53
N GLY A 680 18.25 21.25 12.47
CA GLY A 680 19.63 21.29 12.94
C GLY A 680 20.66 21.10 11.82
N MET A 681 20.41 20.21 10.85
CA MET A 681 21.38 19.90 9.81
C MET A 681 21.49 21.00 8.76
N THR A 682 20.39 21.68 8.45
CA THR A 682 20.42 22.92 7.65
C THR A 682 21.15 24.04 8.39
N ALA A 683 20.93 24.19 9.71
CA ALA A 683 21.66 25.16 10.52
C ALA A 683 23.18 24.89 10.55
N VAL A 684 23.63 23.64 10.74
CA VAL A 684 25.08 23.30 10.66
C VAL A 684 25.66 23.64 9.29
N ARG A 685 24.95 23.32 8.19
CA ARG A 685 25.41 23.63 6.82
C ARG A 685 25.54 25.13 6.55
N HIS A 686 24.77 25.97 7.23
CA HIS A 686 24.89 27.42 7.13
C HIS A 686 26.00 27.96 8.06
N LEU A 687 26.06 27.49 9.30
CA LEU A 687 27.14 27.76 10.25
C LEU A 687 28.52 27.53 9.62
N ARG A 688 28.74 26.34 9.04
CA ARG A 688 30.00 25.94 8.38
C ARG A 688 30.33 26.75 7.11
N LYS A 689 29.36 27.48 6.54
CA LYS A 689 29.56 28.40 5.39
C LYS A 689 29.84 29.85 5.80
N GLY A 690 29.87 30.17 7.09
CA GLY A 690 29.95 31.54 7.58
C GLY A 690 28.59 32.22 7.77
N GLY A 691 27.49 31.46 7.71
CA GLY A 691 26.14 31.90 7.97
C GLY A 691 25.25 31.90 6.72
N MET A 692 24.46 32.96 6.57
CA MET A 692 23.49 33.13 5.47
C MET A 692 23.31 34.62 5.13
N PRO A 693 22.68 34.99 4.00
CA PRO A 693 22.48 36.39 3.64
C PRO A 693 21.76 37.18 4.75
N GLY A 694 22.44 38.20 5.30
CA GLY A 694 21.96 39.00 6.43
C GLY A 694 22.44 38.55 7.82
N ILE A 695 22.96 37.32 7.97
CA ILE A 695 23.44 36.75 9.24
C ILE A 695 24.84 36.15 9.03
N THR A 696 25.88 36.90 9.36
CA THR A 696 27.27 36.41 9.35
C THR A 696 27.64 35.88 10.73
N VAL A 697 27.94 34.58 10.85
CA VAL A 697 28.35 33.99 12.14
C VAL A 697 29.80 34.32 12.48
N ARG A 698 30.12 34.46 13.77
CA ARG A 698 31.45 34.84 14.26
C ARG A 698 32.48 33.72 14.16
N ASP A 699 32.06 32.50 14.46
CA ASP A 699 32.91 31.31 14.38
C ASP A 699 32.24 30.19 13.55
N PRO A 700 32.54 30.10 12.24
CA PRO A 700 32.02 29.05 11.36
C PRO A 700 32.43 27.63 11.78
N ALA A 701 33.48 27.49 12.59
CA ALA A 701 34.12 26.24 12.95
C ALA A 701 34.00 25.90 14.46
N ILE A 702 33.00 26.47 15.15
CA ILE A 702 32.59 26.06 16.51
C ILE A 702 32.17 24.58 16.56
N PHE A 703 32.55 23.85 17.62
CA PHE A 703 32.18 22.44 17.80
C PHE A 703 30.67 22.29 17.92
N THR A 704 30.06 21.41 17.12
CA THR A 704 28.60 21.28 16.98
C THR A 704 28.17 19.82 17.03
N VAL A 705 27.17 19.56 17.89
CA VAL A 705 26.69 18.23 18.29
C VAL A 705 25.21 18.14 17.96
N ALA A 706 24.80 17.06 17.28
CA ALA A 706 23.38 16.80 17.09
C ALA A 706 22.78 15.98 18.23
N LEU A 707 21.61 16.38 18.73
CA LEU A 707 20.78 15.51 19.58
C LEU A 707 19.77 14.79 18.69
N THR A 708 19.47 13.53 18.94
CA THR A 708 18.52 12.76 18.10
C THR A 708 17.79 11.68 18.88
N ALA A 709 16.56 11.36 18.48
CA ALA A 709 15.79 10.24 19.03
C ALA A 709 16.24 8.86 18.51
N ASN A 710 17.12 8.82 17.50
CA ASN A 710 17.63 7.58 16.90
C ASN A 710 18.99 7.83 16.21
N ALA A 711 19.91 6.85 16.23
CA ALA A 711 21.26 7.01 15.66
C ALA A 711 21.48 6.13 14.41
N SER A 712 20.57 6.20 13.43
CA SER A 712 20.66 5.36 12.23
C SER A 712 21.84 5.74 11.33
N GLU A 713 22.39 4.77 10.58
CA GLU A 713 23.57 4.97 9.70
C GLU A 713 23.38 6.15 8.74
N ARG A 714 22.18 6.28 8.14
CA ARG A 714 21.84 7.40 7.23
C ARG A 714 21.80 8.76 7.93
N GLU A 715 21.42 8.80 9.20
CA GLU A 715 21.47 10.04 9.99
C GLU A 715 22.95 10.38 10.25
N GLN A 716 23.80 9.42 10.63
CA GLN A 716 25.24 9.62 10.80
C GLN A 716 25.93 10.12 9.50
N GLU A 717 25.65 9.49 8.35
CA GLU A 717 26.14 9.93 7.03
C GLU A 717 25.71 11.37 6.71
N ALA A 718 24.43 11.70 6.91
CA ALA A 718 23.87 13.02 6.61
C ALA A 718 24.41 14.13 7.54
N GLY A 719 24.72 13.78 8.79
CA GLY A 719 25.31 14.65 9.80
C GLY A 719 26.78 14.95 9.55
N SER A 720 27.59 13.92 9.29
CA SER A 720 28.99 14.12 8.88
C SER A 720 29.07 14.95 7.58
N SER A 721 28.21 14.67 6.60
CA SER A 721 28.07 15.46 5.37
C SER A 721 27.55 16.90 5.58
N ALA A 722 26.96 17.21 6.74
CA ALA A 722 26.57 18.56 7.11
C ALA A 722 27.71 19.35 7.79
N GLY A 723 28.73 18.66 8.30
CA GLY A 723 29.82 19.22 9.09
C GLY A 723 29.60 19.18 10.61
N LEU A 724 28.83 18.21 11.12
CA LEU A 724 28.81 17.90 12.56
C LEU A 724 30.16 17.35 13.04
N ASP A 725 30.43 17.56 14.33
CA ASP A 725 31.60 17.01 15.02
C ASP A 725 31.24 15.82 15.94
N ASP A 726 29.98 15.70 16.38
CA ASP A 726 29.54 14.66 17.34
C ASP A 726 27.99 14.47 17.32
N TYR A 727 27.48 13.44 18.01
CA TYR A 727 26.04 13.24 18.23
C TYR A 727 25.69 12.58 19.59
N LEU A 728 24.46 12.81 20.07
CA LEU A 728 23.93 12.26 21.32
C LEU A 728 22.48 11.76 21.14
N ILE A 729 22.12 10.68 21.84
CA ILE A 729 20.79 10.05 21.75
C ILE A 729 19.88 10.55 22.89
N LYS A 730 18.61 10.83 22.57
CA LYS A 730 17.54 11.13 23.53
C LYS A 730 16.83 9.84 24.00
N PRO A 731 16.49 9.67 25.30
CA PRO A 731 16.74 10.59 26.41
C PRO A 731 18.23 10.64 26.77
N LEU A 732 18.72 11.84 27.05
CA LEU A 732 20.15 12.12 27.19
C LEU A 732 20.73 11.46 28.44
N ASP A 733 21.69 10.57 28.22
CA ASP A 733 22.56 10.04 29.26
C ASP A 733 23.57 11.10 29.73
N PRO A 734 23.63 11.42 31.03
CA PRO A 734 24.62 12.35 31.58
C PRO A 734 26.08 11.93 31.34
N GLU A 735 26.41 10.62 31.28
CA GLU A 735 27.79 10.20 31.00
C GLU A 735 28.19 10.47 29.54
N ALA A 736 27.33 10.14 28.58
CA ALA A 736 27.52 10.47 27.18
C ALA A 736 27.69 12.00 26.98
N LEU A 737 26.83 12.80 27.61
CA LEU A 737 26.89 14.26 27.56
C LEU A 737 28.22 14.81 28.12
N GLN A 738 28.71 14.29 29.25
CA GLN A 738 30.02 14.65 29.81
C GLN A 738 31.18 14.32 28.85
N ARG A 739 31.12 13.17 28.17
CA ARG A 739 32.16 12.75 27.20
C ARG A 739 32.23 13.69 26.00
N THR A 740 31.08 14.13 25.48
CA THR A 740 30.99 15.13 24.39
C THR A 740 31.51 16.51 24.81
N LEU A 741 31.17 16.98 26.01
CA LEU A 741 31.68 18.26 26.54
C LEU A 741 33.22 18.30 26.60
N LEU A 742 33.88 17.19 26.94
CA LEU A 742 35.34 17.08 26.93
C LEU A 742 35.95 17.13 25.53
N ARG A 743 35.28 16.56 24.53
CA ARG A 743 35.70 16.66 23.12
C ARG A 743 35.67 18.13 22.67
N ALA A 744 34.59 18.85 23.00
CA ALA A 744 34.45 20.27 22.70
C ALA A 744 35.52 21.15 23.41
N ILE A 745 35.79 20.93 24.70
CA ILE A 745 36.89 21.61 25.43
C ILE A 745 38.22 21.41 24.71
N SER A 746 38.56 20.15 24.41
CA SER A 746 39.84 19.78 23.80
C SER A 746 40.01 20.41 22.40
N TYR A 747 38.93 20.43 21.62
CA TYR A 747 38.88 21.05 20.30
C TYR A 747 39.11 22.56 20.35
N GLN A 748 38.42 23.29 21.24
CA GLN A 748 38.55 24.75 21.31
C GLN A 748 39.92 25.20 21.86
N LEU A 749 40.48 24.48 22.83
CA LEU A 749 41.87 24.70 23.28
C LEU A 749 42.88 24.43 22.15
N GLY A 750 42.67 23.37 21.36
CA GLY A 750 43.48 23.07 20.17
C GLY A 750 43.42 24.14 19.08
N ARG A 751 42.33 24.92 19.03
CA ARG A 751 42.18 26.11 18.16
C ARG A 751 42.77 27.39 18.77
N GLY A 752 43.40 27.31 19.95
CA GLY A 752 44.00 28.45 20.63
C GLY A 752 43.00 29.39 21.33
N ARG A 753 41.73 28.98 21.51
CA ARG A 753 40.80 29.75 22.34
C ARG A 753 41.16 29.62 23.82
N SER A 754 41.22 30.74 24.52
CA SER A 754 41.34 30.79 25.98
C SER A 754 39.98 30.58 26.64
N LEU A 755 39.56 29.32 26.81
CA LEU A 755 38.38 29.00 27.62
C LEU A 755 38.63 29.38 29.10
N PRO A 756 37.60 29.80 29.86
CA PRO A 756 37.71 29.91 31.31
C PRO A 756 38.03 28.53 31.91
N LEU A 757 39.03 28.45 32.79
CA LEU A 757 39.24 27.26 33.60
C LEU A 757 37.98 27.02 34.45
N LEU A 758 37.38 25.83 34.33
CA LEU A 758 36.30 25.42 35.21
C LEU A 758 36.95 25.35 36.59
N THR A 759 36.61 26.30 37.46
CA THR A 759 37.21 26.38 38.81
C THR A 759 36.54 25.35 39.75
N LEU A 760 36.43 24.13 39.23
CA LEU A 760 36.53 22.91 40.00
C LEU A 760 37.96 22.85 40.57
N GLN A 761 38.06 23.17 41.85
CA GLN A 761 38.88 22.39 42.78
C GLN A 761 38.68 20.85 42.46
N ARG A 762 39.67 19.90 42.53
CA ARG A 762 39.52 18.43 42.16
C ARG A 762 39.96 17.07 42.94
N THR A 763 40.84 16.63 43.91
CA THR A 763 41.84 16.96 45.03
C THR A 763 43.39 17.14 44.79
N SER A 764 43.97 18.29 45.18
CA SER A 764 45.39 18.72 45.42
C SER A 764 46.41 17.83 46.15
N GLN A 765 46.37 16.50 46.07
CA GLN A 765 47.51 15.68 46.53
C GLN A 765 47.90 14.62 45.48
N SER A 766 48.61 15.11 44.45
CA SER A 766 49.59 14.39 43.63
C SER A 766 49.21 12.93 43.28
N ASP A 767 48.43 12.67 42.23
CA ASP A 767 48.06 13.57 41.11
C ASP A 767 46.57 13.66 40.74
N PRO A 768 45.71 14.20 41.64
CA PRO A 768 44.53 15.02 41.26
C PRO A 768 44.73 16.55 41.56
N PRO A 769 43.95 17.53 40.99
CA PRO A 769 43.94 19.02 41.31
C PRO A 769 42.92 19.48 42.44
N PRO A 770 42.66 20.72 42.93
CA PRO A 770 42.30 21.06 44.37
C PRO A 770 41.08 20.65 45.33
N GLN A 771 40.07 19.76 45.14
CA GLN A 771 38.80 19.69 45.97
C GLN A 771 38.57 18.46 46.84
N GLU A 772 38.43 17.27 46.23
CA GLU A 772 37.67 16.13 46.77
C GLU A 772 38.29 15.54 48.06
N ALA A 773 39.27 16.24 48.63
CA ALA A 773 39.66 16.22 50.04
C ALA A 773 38.46 16.11 50.98
N TRP A 774 37.32 16.77 50.72
CA TRP A 774 36.15 16.61 51.58
C TRP A 774 35.50 15.22 51.43
N LEU A 775 35.49 14.62 50.23
CA LEU A 775 35.06 13.24 50.02
C LEU A 775 35.99 12.26 50.72
N THR A 776 37.31 12.45 50.58
CA THR A 776 38.31 11.64 51.29
C THR A 776 38.18 11.81 52.81
N ALA A 777 37.96 13.03 53.30
CA ALA A 777 37.78 13.33 54.72
C ALA A 777 36.53 12.64 55.28
N ILE A 778 35.35 12.81 54.66
CA ILE A 778 34.15 12.10 55.13
C ILE A 778 34.29 10.58 54.97
N GLY A 779 35.05 10.11 53.98
CA GLY A 779 35.52 8.73 53.86
C GLY A 779 36.21 8.24 55.14
N THR A 780 37.22 8.96 55.61
CA THR A 780 37.92 8.64 56.87
C THR A 780 37.06 8.83 58.13
N LEU A 781 35.98 9.61 58.06
CA LEU A 781 34.98 9.76 59.13
C LEU A 781 33.92 8.63 59.15
N GLY A 782 34.06 7.62 58.28
CA GLY A 782 33.19 6.45 58.23
C GLY A 782 32.02 6.54 57.25
N VAL A 783 32.03 7.53 56.34
CA VAL A 783 31.06 7.60 55.24
C VAL A 783 31.57 6.77 54.06
N ASN A 784 30.78 5.79 53.61
CA ASN A 784 31.09 4.95 52.47
C ASN A 784 30.84 5.69 51.15
N VAL A 785 31.69 6.67 50.85
CA VAL A 785 31.63 7.47 49.63
C VAL A 785 31.69 6.59 48.38
N SER A 786 32.52 5.54 48.37
CA SER A 786 32.61 4.59 47.25
C SER A 786 31.28 3.91 46.91
N ALA A 787 30.39 3.72 47.90
CA ALA A 787 29.04 3.18 47.66
C ALA A 787 27.99 4.28 47.41
N ALA A 788 28.21 5.50 47.91
CA ALA A 788 27.26 6.61 47.80
C ALA A 788 27.37 7.38 46.46
N LEU A 789 28.60 7.69 46.04
CA LEU A 789 28.87 8.52 44.87
C LEU A 789 28.31 7.91 43.56
N PRO A 790 28.47 6.60 43.28
CA PRO A 790 27.88 5.97 42.10
C PRO A 790 26.33 6.04 42.10
N ARG A 791 25.70 5.97 43.28
CA ARG A 791 24.23 6.07 43.45
C ARG A 791 23.69 7.48 43.20
N LEU A 792 24.58 8.47 43.10
CA LEU A 792 24.31 9.87 42.77
C LEU A 792 24.95 10.26 41.42
N ASN A 793 25.26 9.27 40.59
CA ASN A 793 25.92 9.41 39.28
C ASN A 793 27.18 10.27 39.35
N PHE A 794 28.02 9.99 40.36
CA PHE A 794 29.32 10.63 40.64
C PHE A 794 29.28 12.16 40.85
N ASN A 795 28.09 12.78 40.95
CA ASN A 795 27.97 14.23 41.03
C ASN A 795 28.26 14.74 42.47
N THR A 796 29.48 15.23 42.67
CA THR A 796 30.02 15.65 43.97
C THR A 796 29.34 16.92 44.51
N ARG A 797 29.01 17.89 43.66
CA ARG A 797 28.24 19.09 44.04
C ARG A 797 26.83 18.72 44.52
N ARG A 798 26.13 17.82 43.83
CA ARG A 798 24.85 17.27 44.31
C ARG A 798 25.04 16.55 45.65
N TYR A 799 26.08 15.73 45.80
CA TYR A 799 26.31 14.99 47.04
C TYR A 799 26.64 15.90 48.23
N SER A 800 27.44 16.97 48.06
CA SER A 800 27.69 17.95 49.12
C SER A 800 26.41 18.69 49.52
N SER A 801 25.63 19.16 48.54
CA SER A 801 24.33 19.79 48.77
C SER A 801 23.35 18.83 49.46
N TRP A 802 23.36 17.54 49.09
CA TRP A 802 22.50 16.53 49.69
C TRP A 802 22.91 16.17 51.12
N LEU A 803 24.22 16.08 51.42
CA LEU A 803 24.73 15.89 52.78
C LEU A 803 24.44 17.11 53.66
N LYS A 804 24.81 18.33 53.22
CA LYS A 804 24.46 19.61 53.90
C LYS A 804 22.99 19.61 54.30
N ARG A 805 22.13 19.36 53.32
CA ARG A 805 20.68 19.48 53.44
C ARG A 805 20.03 18.29 54.19
N PHE A 806 20.59 17.08 54.10
CA PHE A 806 20.20 15.93 54.93
C PHE A 806 20.42 16.24 56.42
N PHE A 807 21.63 16.69 56.78
CA PHE A 807 21.94 17.04 58.17
C PHE A 807 21.11 18.25 58.66
N LEU A 808 20.80 19.21 57.79
CA LEU A 808 19.93 20.33 58.12
C LEU A 808 18.49 19.90 58.48
N GLU A 809 17.87 19.03 57.69
CA GLU A 809 16.44 18.69 57.82
C GLU A 809 16.19 17.54 58.81
N GLN A 810 17.09 16.56 58.86
CA GLN A 810 16.99 15.46 59.83
C GLN A 810 17.34 15.92 61.26
N LYS A 811 17.93 17.12 61.44
CA LYS A 811 18.20 17.71 62.76
C LYS A 811 16.98 17.66 63.69
N SER A 812 15.81 18.06 63.17
CA SER A 812 14.54 18.03 63.92
C SER A 812 14.09 16.62 64.35
N LEU A 813 14.48 15.57 63.61
CA LEU A 813 14.23 14.18 63.98
C LEU A 813 15.17 13.74 65.10
N PHE A 814 16.44 14.12 65.05
CA PHE A 814 17.42 13.74 66.06
C PHE A 814 17.30 14.54 67.35
N GLU A 815 16.93 15.82 67.31
CA GLU A 815 16.50 16.61 68.48
C GLU A 815 15.25 15.99 69.15
N GLN A 816 14.30 15.49 68.33
CA GLN A 816 13.13 14.75 68.84
C GLN A 816 13.51 13.38 69.44
N LEU A 817 14.52 12.68 68.90
CA LEU A 817 15.02 11.41 69.43
C LEU A 817 15.88 11.59 70.70
N ALA A 818 16.61 12.70 70.81
CA ALA A 818 17.44 13.06 71.96
C ALA A 818 16.61 13.33 73.23
N SER A 819 15.37 13.78 73.06
CA SER A 819 14.41 14.05 74.14
C SER A 819 13.59 12.81 74.56
N HIS A 820 14.07 11.60 74.24
CA HIS A 820 13.50 10.29 74.59
C HIS A 820 12.00 10.15 74.28
N PRO A 821 11.62 10.22 72.99
CA PRO A 821 10.23 10.22 72.57
C PRO A 821 9.62 8.82 72.72
N ARG A 822 8.30 8.75 72.95
CA ARG A 822 7.58 7.47 72.95
C ARG A 822 7.52 6.89 71.53
N ALA A 823 7.75 5.58 71.44
CA ALA A 823 7.58 4.81 70.21
C ALA A 823 6.18 5.07 69.63
N SER A 824 6.13 5.50 68.37
CA SER A 824 4.91 5.90 67.69
C SER A 824 5.06 5.73 66.19
N GLN A 825 3.96 5.47 65.48
CA GLN A 825 4.00 5.18 64.05
C GLN A 825 4.68 6.30 63.24
N PRO A 826 4.40 7.61 63.44
CA PRO A 826 5.08 8.67 62.70
C PRO A 826 6.59 8.75 62.98
N LEU A 827 7.04 8.39 64.19
CA LEU A 827 8.47 8.34 64.52
C LEU A 827 9.16 7.17 63.83
N LEU A 828 8.56 5.98 63.88
CA LEU A 828 9.00 4.79 63.16
C LEU A 828 9.09 5.06 61.65
N GLU A 829 8.07 5.70 61.09
CA GLU A 829 8.04 6.14 59.70
C GLU A 829 9.19 7.10 59.37
N ARG A 830 9.41 8.15 60.17
CA ARG A 830 10.53 9.09 59.97
C ARG A 830 11.89 8.39 60.09
N VAL A 831 12.06 7.40 60.98
CA VAL A 831 13.29 6.60 61.09
C VAL A 831 13.50 5.72 59.86
N HIS A 832 12.48 5.03 59.35
CA HIS A 832 12.55 4.25 58.10
C HIS A 832 12.91 5.13 56.90
N ALA A 833 12.27 6.30 56.80
CA ALA A 833 12.51 7.32 55.79
C ALA A 833 13.95 7.86 55.83
N MET A 834 14.44 8.24 57.02
CA MET A 834 15.81 8.71 57.24
C MET A 834 16.83 7.62 56.93
N ARG A 835 16.56 6.37 57.35
CA ARG A 835 17.40 5.19 57.07
C ARG A 835 17.64 4.99 55.58
N GLY A 836 16.59 4.98 54.76
CA GLY A 836 16.73 4.83 53.31
C GLY A 836 17.64 5.89 52.68
N VAL A 837 17.54 7.13 53.15
CA VAL A 837 18.41 8.23 52.68
C VAL A 837 19.83 8.10 53.21
N ALA A 838 20.02 7.76 54.50
CA ALA A 838 21.34 7.53 55.10
C ALA A 838 22.13 6.43 54.38
N GLY A 839 21.49 5.31 54.03
CA GLY A 839 22.11 4.24 53.24
C GLY A 839 22.38 4.65 51.79
N THR A 840 21.55 5.50 51.19
CA THR A 840 21.82 6.08 49.85
C THR A 840 23.03 7.00 49.88
N LEU A 841 23.20 7.77 50.95
CA LEU A 841 24.33 8.68 51.21
C LEU A 841 25.57 7.97 51.82
N GLY A 842 25.57 6.63 51.92
CA GLY A 842 26.71 5.86 52.46
C GLY A 842 27.03 6.09 53.94
N LEU A 843 26.10 6.64 54.72
CA LEU A 843 26.25 6.82 56.17
C LEU A 843 26.06 5.46 56.88
N ASP A 844 26.92 4.48 56.60
CA ASP A 844 26.68 3.06 56.87
C ASP A 844 26.59 2.70 58.38
N GLU A 845 27.26 3.46 59.26
CA GLU A 845 27.06 3.34 60.71
C GLU A 845 25.65 3.81 61.11
N LEU A 846 25.27 5.01 60.67
CA LEU A 846 23.94 5.58 60.90
C LEU A 846 22.84 4.70 60.28
N PHE A 847 23.07 4.08 59.11
CA PHE A 847 22.16 3.15 58.46
C PHE A 847 21.95 1.87 59.29
N ARG A 848 23.00 1.28 59.86
CA ARG A 848 22.88 0.09 60.73
C ARG A 848 22.20 0.43 62.05
N LEU A 849 22.55 1.55 62.68
CA LEU A 849 21.89 2.02 63.90
C LEU A 849 20.42 2.35 63.65
N ALA A 850 20.10 2.99 62.52
CA ALA A 850 18.72 3.23 62.08
C ALA A 850 17.97 1.94 61.78
N THR A 851 18.60 0.94 61.16
CA THR A 851 17.98 -0.38 60.92
C THR A 851 17.63 -1.06 62.24
N THR A 852 18.55 -1.01 63.22
CA THR A 852 18.37 -1.61 64.54
C THR A 852 17.28 -0.90 65.33
N LEU A 853 17.30 0.44 65.34
CA LEU A 853 16.28 1.28 65.97
C LEU A 853 14.90 1.07 65.34
N GLU A 854 14.82 1.02 64.00
CA GLU A 854 13.56 0.78 63.29
C GLU A 854 12.96 -0.58 63.64
N GLN A 855 13.78 -1.63 63.78
CA GLN A 855 13.32 -2.95 64.20
C GLN A 855 12.81 -2.97 65.65
N ALA A 856 13.48 -2.28 66.57
CA ALA A 856 13.04 -2.17 67.96
C ALA A 856 11.74 -1.33 68.08
N LEU A 857 11.63 -0.24 67.31
CA LEU A 857 10.40 0.57 67.19
C LEU A 857 9.23 -0.24 66.60
N ARG A 858 9.47 -1.08 65.58
CA ARG A 858 8.45 -2.00 65.01
C ARG A 858 7.99 -3.06 66.02
N ARG A 859 8.87 -3.49 66.92
CA ARG A 859 8.59 -4.48 67.98
C ARG A 859 8.00 -3.87 69.26
N GLN A 860 8.01 -2.54 69.37
CA GLN A 860 7.55 -1.78 70.54
C GLN A 860 8.30 -2.16 71.83
N ASP A 861 9.61 -2.40 71.74
CA ASP A 861 10.45 -2.62 72.92
C ASP A 861 10.35 -1.45 73.93
N GLU A 862 10.14 -1.74 75.21
CA GLU A 862 9.94 -0.70 76.24
C GLU A 862 11.25 0.05 76.61
N HIS A 863 12.41 -0.47 76.22
CA HIS A 863 13.74 0.06 76.55
C HIS A 863 14.61 0.31 75.29
N ILE A 864 14.04 1.00 74.30
CA ILE A 864 14.74 1.43 73.10
C ILE A 864 15.84 2.48 73.42
N GLN A 865 17.08 2.20 73.03
CA GLN A 865 18.23 3.08 73.27
C GLN A 865 18.46 4.05 72.11
N TYR A 866 17.75 5.18 72.12
CA TYR A 866 17.89 6.24 71.11
C TYR A 866 19.27 6.95 71.12
N GLN A 867 19.95 6.98 72.26
CA GLN A 867 21.18 7.77 72.48
C GLN A 867 22.31 7.41 71.50
N ALA A 868 22.46 6.13 71.15
CA ALA A 868 23.53 5.67 70.27
C ALA A 868 23.39 6.22 68.83
N ILE A 869 22.17 6.30 68.30
CA ILE A 869 21.94 6.86 66.95
C ILE A 869 21.98 8.38 66.94
N VAL A 870 21.48 9.03 68.00
CA VAL A 870 21.53 10.49 68.16
C VAL A 870 22.98 10.96 68.17
N HIS A 871 23.81 10.37 69.03
CA HIS A 871 25.22 10.72 69.12
C HIS A 871 26.00 10.40 67.82
N CYS A 872 25.64 9.32 67.11
CA CYS A 872 26.20 9.03 65.79
C CYS A 872 25.82 10.11 64.76
N PHE A 873 24.56 10.56 64.72
CA PHE A 873 24.11 11.61 63.81
C PHE A 873 24.74 12.97 64.13
N GLU A 874 24.78 13.39 65.39
CA GLU A 874 25.37 14.67 65.83
C GLU A 874 26.87 14.72 65.50
N ARG A 875 27.61 13.66 65.84
CA ARG A 875 29.03 13.50 65.53
C ARG A 875 29.28 13.59 64.03
N LEU A 876 28.51 12.85 63.21
CA LEU A 876 28.61 12.90 61.76
C LEU A 876 28.20 14.26 61.20
N GLN A 877 27.16 14.92 61.75
CA GLN A 877 26.72 16.24 61.33
C GLN A 877 27.85 17.28 61.47
N GLU A 878 28.44 17.39 62.65
CA GLU A 878 29.50 18.36 62.94
C GLU A 878 30.77 18.07 62.12
N GLN A 879 31.17 16.79 62.04
CA GLN A 879 32.37 16.37 61.31
C GLN A 879 32.22 16.43 59.78
N ILE A 880 31.00 16.40 59.24
CA ILE A 880 30.74 16.45 57.79
C ILE A 880 30.38 17.87 57.33
N GLN A 881 29.51 18.61 58.05
CA GLN A 881 29.10 19.96 57.62
C GLN A 881 30.26 20.97 57.63
N SER A 882 31.29 20.75 58.44
CA SER A 882 32.52 21.56 58.50
C SER A 882 33.40 21.48 57.24
N VAL A 883 33.03 20.69 56.21
CA VAL A 883 33.89 20.38 55.05
C VAL A 883 33.24 20.63 53.66
N LEU A 884 32.06 21.25 53.54
CA LEU A 884 31.22 21.22 52.31
C LEU A 884 31.04 22.58 51.55
N PRO A 885 31.15 22.64 50.18
CA PRO A 885 31.09 23.88 49.34
C PRO A 885 29.69 24.28 48.75
N ASP A 886 29.57 25.39 47.97
CA ASP A 886 28.31 26.02 47.46
C ASP A 886 28.33 26.58 45.98
N PRO A 887 27.18 26.77 45.25
CA PRO A 887 27.15 27.21 43.80
C PRO A 887 25.95 28.10 43.25
N GLU A 888 26.15 29.01 42.27
CA GLU A 888 25.07 29.65 41.42
C GLU A 888 25.61 30.50 40.21
N ALA A 889 25.08 30.38 38.95
CA ALA A 889 25.22 31.35 37.79
C ALA A 889 24.50 30.97 36.44
N ASP A 890 24.07 31.99 35.66
CA ASP A 890 23.77 32.17 34.19
C ASP A 890 22.80 31.30 33.32
N THR A 891 21.84 31.96 32.60
CA THR A 891 21.24 31.65 31.25
C THR A 891 20.08 32.64 30.82
N SER A 892 20.02 33.18 29.56
CA SER A 892 18.75 33.54 28.83
C SER A 892 18.85 34.12 27.37
N ALA A 893 17.87 33.79 26.48
CA ALA A 893 17.15 34.64 25.46
C ALA A 893 17.38 34.55 23.91
N GLN A 894 16.30 34.27 23.10
CA GLN A 894 15.98 34.82 21.72
C GLN A 894 14.70 34.23 21.03
N CYS A 895 13.69 35.03 20.55
CA CYS A 895 12.60 34.62 19.59
C CYS A 895 11.60 35.76 19.14
N ALA A 896 11.25 35.99 17.83
CA ALA A 896 9.99 36.60 17.27
C ALA A 896 9.93 37.00 15.73
N GLN A 897 8.71 37.02 15.08
CA GLN A 897 8.18 37.75 13.84
C GLN A 897 7.93 37.01 12.47
N LEU A 898 6.82 37.31 11.71
CA LEU A 898 6.53 37.09 10.22
C LEU A 898 5.12 37.62 9.67
N GLN A 899 4.69 37.37 8.38
CA GLN A 899 3.59 38.09 7.59
C GLN A 899 2.57 37.26 6.68
N GLN A 900 1.70 37.93 5.85
CA GLN A 900 0.40 37.52 5.18
C GLN A 900 0.37 37.02 3.67
N LEU A 901 -0.78 36.45 3.21
CA LEU A 901 -1.10 35.87 1.86
C LEU A 901 -1.83 36.80 0.82
N PRO A 902 -1.87 36.44 -0.51
CA PRO A 902 -2.60 37.14 -1.59
C PRO A 902 -4.01 36.60 -1.94
N GLN A 903 -4.80 37.38 -2.69
CA GLN A 903 -6.20 37.07 -3.08
C GLN A 903 -6.35 36.21 -4.35
N GLY A 904 -7.49 35.52 -4.47
CA GLY A 904 -7.94 34.80 -5.69
C GLY A 904 -7.73 33.28 -5.70
N LEU A 905 -7.08 32.73 -4.67
CA LEU A 905 -6.66 31.31 -4.58
C LEU A 905 -7.72 30.37 -3.96
N GLU A 906 -8.89 30.90 -3.59
CA GLU A 906 -9.89 30.25 -2.74
C GLU A 906 -10.30 28.85 -3.22
N GLY A 907 -10.69 28.72 -4.50
CA GLY A 907 -11.10 27.44 -5.07
C GLY A 907 -9.97 26.40 -5.17
N GLU A 908 -8.72 26.84 -5.24
CA GLU A 908 -7.54 25.96 -5.29
C GLU A 908 -7.14 25.50 -3.88
N LEU A 909 -7.26 26.39 -2.89
CA LEU A 909 -7.06 26.10 -1.47
C LEU A 909 -8.16 25.16 -0.93
N ASP A 910 -9.42 25.34 -1.32
CA ASP A 910 -10.50 24.42 -0.93
C ASP A 910 -10.40 23.07 -1.66
N ALA A 911 -9.93 23.02 -2.91
CA ALA A 911 -9.62 21.76 -3.59
C ALA A 911 -8.45 21.01 -2.91
N LEU A 912 -7.42 21.74 -2.47
CA LEU A 912 -6.31 21.20 -1.69
C LEU A 912 -6.77 20.70 -0.30
N ARG A 913 -7.66 21.45 0.37
CA ARG A 913 -8.31 21.08 1.64
C ARG A 913 -9.12 19.80 1.51
N GLN A 914 -9.97 19.65 0.48
CA GLN A 914 -10.71 18.41 0.24
C GLN A 914 -9.78 17.20 -0.03
N ALA A 915 -8.66 17.43 -0.73
CA ALA A 915 -7.66 16.39 -0.96
C ALA A 915 -6.87 16.02 0.31
N LEU A 916 -6.65 16.98 1.22
CA LEU A 916 -6.10 16.77 2.56
C LEU A 916 -7.09 16.04 3.49
N ASP A 917 -8.37 16.41 3.47
CA ASP A 917 -9.41 15.80 4.30
C ASP A 917 -9.68 14.34 3.91
N SER A 918 -9.52 14.02 2.62
CA SER A 918 -9.55 12.64 2.10
C SER A 918 -8.21 11.89 2.19
N ASN A 919 -7.18 12.45 2.87
CA ASN A 919 -5.83 11.88 3.02
C ASN A 919 -5.21 11.42 1.68
N SER A 920 -5.49 12.12 0.58
CA SER A 920 -5.12 11.66 -0.75
C SER A 920 -3.69 12.06 -1.14
N LEU A 921 -2.97 11.15 -1.81
CA LEU A 921 -1.71 11.47 -2.51
C LEU A 921 -1.89 12.53 -3.62
N ARG A 922 -3.14 12.86 -4.01
CA ARG A 922 -3.46 13.98 -4.91
C ARG A 922 -3.19 15.35 -4.28
N ALA A 923 -3.32 15.50 -2.96
CA ALA A 923 -3.11 16.78 -2.26
C ALA A 923 -1.71 17.35 -2.52
N ARG A 924 -0.68 16.49 -2.45
CA ARG A 924 0.70 16.89 -2.74
C ARG A 924 0.87 17.38 -4.18
N ARG A 925 0.29 16.69 -5.18
CA ARG A 925 0.34 17.14 -6.59
C ARG A 925 -0.44 18.44 -6.82
N GLN A 926 -1.51 18.69 -6.07
CA GLN A 926 -2.24 19.96 -6.14
C GLN A 926 -1.44 21.10 -5.51
N LEU A 927 -0.76 20.89 -4.38
CA LEU A 927 0.16 21.89 -3.80
C LEU A 927 1.38 22.14 -4.70
N GLU A 928 1.97 21.10 -5.30
CA GLU A 928 3.07 21.23 -6.26
C GLU A 928 2.61 22.01 -7.53
N ALA A 929 1.38 21.80 -8.01
CA ALA A 929 0.80 22.58 -9.11
C ALA A 929 0.47 24.04 -8.71
N LEU A 930 -0.04 24.26 -7.49
CA LEU A 930 -0.32 25.59 -6.93
C LEU A 930 0.96 26.43 -6.85
N LEU A 931 2.05 25.83 -6.34
CA LEU A 931 3.36 26.49 -6.21
C LEU A 931 4.06 26.68 -7.56
N GLN A 932 3.85 25.81 -8.56
CA GLN A 932 4.32 26.06 -9.92
C GLN A 932 3.60 27.23 -10.59
N GLN A 933 2.32 27.46 -10.29
CA GLN A 933 1.55 28.58 -10.83
C GLN A 933 1.75 29.88 -10.02
N ASN A 934 2.01 29.78 -8.71
CA ASN A 934 2.16 30.91 -7.79
C ASN A 934 3.42 30.79 -6.88
N PRO A 935 4.65 30.92 -7.42
CA PRO A 935 5.89 30.67 -6.67
C PRO A 935 6.08 31.54 -5.43
N GLN A 936 5.55 32.77 -5.43
CA GLN A 936 5.60 33.70 -4.29
C GLN A 936 4.95 33.17 -3.01
N LEU A 937 4.08 32.15 -3.10
CA LEU A 937 3.43 31.53 -1.93
C LEU A 937 4.36 30.60 -1.13
N GLN A 938 5.52 30.21 -1.69
CA GLN A 938 6.25 29.05 -1.19
C GLN A 938 6.72 29.20 0.27
N ALA A 939 7.16 30.38 0.70
CA ALA A 939 7.57 30.60 2.09
C ALA A 939 6.40 30.50 3.09
N LEU A 940 5.19 30.92 2.67
CA LEU A 940 3.98 30.91 3.51
C LEU A 940 3.34 29.52 3.56
N LEU A 941 3.35 28.80 2.45
CA LEU A 941 2.89 27.42 2.37
C LEU A 941 3.98 26.39 2.71
N GLN A 942 5.19 26.81 3.11
CA GLN A 942 6.26 25.88 3.49
C GLN A 942 5.86 24.97 4.67
N PRO A 943 5.20 25.43 5.74
CA PRO A 943 4.71 24.55 6.81
C PRO A 943 3.71 23.49 6.30
N LEU A 944 2.91 23.85 5.29
CA LEU A 944 1.97 22.93 4.62
C LEU A 944 2.72 21.89 3.77
N ALA A 945 3.72 22.33 3.01
CA ALA A 945 4.55 21.49 2.16
C ALA A 945 5.42 20.52 2.97
N ASP A 946 5.98 20.98 4.09
CA ASP A 946 6.80 20.16 4.99
C ASP A 946 5.98 19.08 5.69
N ALA A 947 4.74 19.40 6.09
CA ALA A 947 3.81 18.42 6.64
C ALA A 947 3.37 17.39 5.58
N LEU A 948 2.92 17.83 4.40
CA LEU A 948 2.58 16.94 3.28
C LEU A 948 3.77 16.10 2.79
N GLY A 949 4.98 16.65 2.83
CA GLY A 949 6.22 15.95 2.51
C GLY A 949 6.55 14.81 3.47
N LYS A 950 6.13 14.95 4.74
CA LYS A 950 6.22 13.93 5.81
C LYS A 950 4.98 13.01 5.87
N LEU A 951 4.02 13.17 4.96
CA LEU A 951 2.69 12.52 4.99
C LEU A 951 1.86 12.85 6.24
N ASP A 952 2.15 13.96 6.90
CA ASP A 952 1.41 14.47 8.06
C ASP A 952 0.17 15.26 7.60
N TYR A 953 -0.86 14.52 7.14
CA TYR A 953 -2.14 15.10 6.74
C TYR A 953 -2.89 15.84 7.86
N PRO A 954 -2.79 15.47 9.16
CA PRO A 954 -3.30 16.26 10.27
C PRO A 954 -2.54 17.58 10.47
N GLY A 955 -1.21 17.56 10.56
CA GLY A 955 -0.38 18.76 10.71
C GLY A 955 -0.47 19.69 9.52
N ALA A 956 -0.61 19.15 8.30
CA ALA A 956 -0.92 19.93 7.10
C ALA A 956 -2.28 20.63 7.22
N ARG A 957 -3.32 19.95 7.72
CA ARG A 957 -4.63 20.60 7.94
C ARG A 957 -4.58 21.66 9.04
N ALA A 958 -3.85 21.42 10.13
CA ALA A 958 -3.61 22.43 11.17
C ALA A 958 -2.85 23.64 10.61
N ALA A 959 -1.84 23.45 9.78
CA ALA A 959 -1.11 24.53 9.11
C ALA A 959 -2.01 25.31 8.13
N LEU A 960 -2.82 24.62 7.31
CA LEU A 960 -3.76 25.28 6.40
C LEU A 960 -4.82 26.09 7.18
N GLN A 961 -5.35 25.52 8.26
CA GLN A 961 -6.29 26.22 9.14
C GLN A 961 -5.64 27.40 9.87
N LEU A 962 -4.37 27.32 10.29
CA LEU A 962 -3.67 28.45 10.90
C LEU A 962 -3.37 29.56 9.90
N LEU A 963 -3.06 29.26 8.63
CA LEU A 963 -2.95 30.29 7.59
C LEU A 963 -4.31 30.96 7.33
N LEU A 964 -5.38 30.18 7.18
CA LEU A 964 -6.72 30.71 6.91
C LEU A 964 -7.27 31.51 8.11
N ALA A 965 -7.08 31.03 9.35
CA ALA A 965 -7.47 31.74 10.56
C ALA A 965 -6.66 33.03 10.77
N ASN A 966 -5.36 33.04 10.45
CA ASN A 966 -4.57 34.27 10.48
C ASN A 966 -5.07 35.30 9.45
N GLN A 967 -5.65 34.87 8.32
CA GLN A 967 -6.36 35.78 7.40
C GLN A 967 -7.64 36.34 8.04
N GLU A 968 -8.48 35.50 8.65
CA GLU A 968 -9.71 35.93 9.35
C GLU A 968 -9.44 36.90 10.51
N THR A 969 -8.32 36.76 11.23
CA THR A 969 -7.93 37.70 12.31
C THR A 969 -7.30 39.01 11.82
N THR A 970 -7.15 39.21 10.51
CA THR A 970 -6.53 40.42 9.93
C THR A 970 -7.35 41.08 8.81
N SER A 971 -8.64 40.73 8.73
CA SER A 971 -9.71 41.51 8.06
C SER A 971 -10.51 42.31 9.07
#